data_AF-A0A973PE20-F1
#
_entry.id   AF-A0A973PE20-F1
#
_cell.length_a   1.000
_cell.length_b   1.000
_cell.length_c   1.000
_cell.angle_alpha   90.00
_cell.angle_beta   90.00
_cell.angle_gamma   90.00
#
_symmetry.space_group_name_H-M   'P 1'
#
loop_
_entity.id
_entity.type
_entity.pdbx_description
1 polymer ?
#
loop_
_entity_poly.entity_id
_entity_poly.type
_entity_poly.pdbx_seq_one_letter_code
_entity_poly.pdbx_strand_id
1 'polypeptide(L)'
;IGQVVMDEFHFYAEPDRGWAWQVPLLELPNVQFILMSATLGDVSMFERDLTRRTGRPTSVVKHAERPVPLVYSYRMTPLHETLEEMLTTGQAPVYVVHFTQAAAMERAQSLMSINMATKAEKEAISAMIGGFRFTTRFGRALSRLVKHGIGVHHAGMLPKYRRLVERLAQAGLLKVICGTDTLGVGVNVPIRTVLFTALSKYDGNKVRRLRAREFHQIAGRAGRAGFDTIGYVACQAPEHDIENAKALAKIGDDPKRRRGYARKKPPEGFVGWSEETFEKLQQAEPEPLNSRFKVSNAMLLAVINRPGDCFQAMRHLLTDNHEDRKWQRRHISQAIAIYRSLLAGGIVEQFPEPDEQGRRARLTIELQEDFALNQALSTFALAAFDLLDRESPSYALDMVSIVESILDDPRQILSAQLKKARGEAVAQMKADGMEYEERMEALAEVMYPMPLDDLLLGAYETYRRGHPWVGDYTVSPKSVVRDMFERAMTFGEYIQFYELARSEGTVLRYLADAYRTLSRTVPEHLKTDDLVDLIEWLGELVRQVDSSLIDEWEKLTNPEEALELKDQLETKVRPVTANPRAFRVLVRNAMFRLVELCAIEKEDELEELAPDVDWGAALDAYYADHEEIFTDADARGPALLRIEEESGLWRVRQTIKDPAGDADWGIDAQVDLAASDEEGRAVLHVIGLNRL
;
A
#
# COMPACT_ATOMS: atom_id res chain seq x y z
N ILE A 1 -13.79 -3.99 31.11
CA ILE A 1 -14.49 -4.18 29.82
C ILE A 1 -15.62 -5.18 30.04
N GLY A 2 -16.88 -4.85 29.72
CA GLY A 2 -18.03 -5.76 29.92
C GLY A 2 -18.44 -6.54 28.66
N GLN A 3 -18.14 -5.99 27.47
CA GLN A 3 -18.53 -6.54 26.17
C GLN A 3 -17.42 -6.28 25.14
N VAL A 4 -17.22 -7.21 24.22
CA VAL A 4 -16.33 -7.10 23.06
C VAL A 4 -17.13 -7.39 21.80
N VAL A 5 -17.14 -6.42 20.89
CA VAL A 5 -17.74 -6.56 19.55
C VAL A 5 -16.61 -6.82 18.56
N MET A 6 -16.63 -8.00 17.94
CA MET A 6 -15.67 -8.39 16.91
C MET A 6 -16.39 -8.35 15.56
N ASP A 7 -16.23 -7.24 14.86
CA ASP A 7 -16.73 -7.09 13.50
C ASP A 7 -15.81 -7.81 12.50
N GLU A 8 -16.38 -8.20 11.36
CA GLU A 8 -15.71 -8.96 10.30
C GLU A 8 -14.93 -10.17 10.81
N PHE A 9 -15.56 -10.95 11.70
CA PHE A 9 -14.93 -12.09 12.39
C PHE A 9 -14.37 -13.16 11.46
N HIS A 10 -14.75 -13.17 10.17
CA HIS A 10 -14.13 -14.04 9.18
C HIS A 10 -12.61 -13.82 9.00
N PHE A 11 -12.07 -12.67 9.41
CA PHE A 11 -10.62 -12.42 9.46
C PHE A 11 -9.87 -13.33 10.45
N TYR A 12 -10.59 -14.00 11.35
CA TYR A 12 -10.06 -15.09 12.18
C TYR A 12 -9.30 -16.15 11.37
N ALA A 13 -9.72 -16.44 10.14
CA ALA A 13 -9.11 -17.46 9.30
C ALA A 13 -7.92 -16.98 8.45
N GLU A 14 -7.52 -15.71 8.57
CA GLU A 14 -6.42 -15.14 7.80
C GLU A 14 -5.05 -15.49 8.39
N PRO A 15 -4.08 -15.95 7.57
CA PRO A 15 -2.78 -16.40 8.06
C PRO A 15 -1.99 -15.37 8.87
N ASP A 16 -2.00 -14.11 8.45
CA ASP A 16 -1.10 -13.10 9.00
C ASP A 16 -1.62 -12.50 10.31
N ARG A 17 -2.95 -12.46 10.48
CA ARG A 17 -3.59 -11.72 11.56
C ARG A 17 -4.60 -12.52 12.38
N GLY A 18 -5.01 -13.71 11.94
CA GLY A 18 -6.05 -14.51 12.61
C GLY A 18 -5.78 -14.82 14.09
N TRP A 19 -4.51 -14.94 14.49
CA TRP A 19 -4.11 -15.09 15.89
C TRP A 19 -4.60 -13.93 16.78
N ALA A 20 -4.64 -12.70 16.26
CA ALA A 20 -5.06 -11.50 17.00
C ALA A 20 -6.57 -11.49 17.27
N TRP A 21 -7.38 -12.17 16.45
CA TRP A 21 -8.81 -12.39 16.72
C TRP A 21 -9.02 -13.52 17.74
N GLN A 22 -8.07 -14.45 17.88
CA GLN A 22 -8.20 -15.58 18.77
C GLN A 22 -7.77 -15.28 20.20
N VAL A 23 -6.68 -14.54 20.40
CA VAL A 23 -6.15 -14.23 21.74
C VAL A 23 -7.21 -13.58 22.66
N PRO A 24 -8.02 -12.59 22.20
CA PRO A 24 -9.10 -12.04 23.03
C PRO A 24 -10.12 -13.10 23.48
N LEU A 25 -10.47 -14.07 22.63
CA LEU A 25 -11.39 -15.16 22.97
C LEU A 25 -10.83 -16.06 24.08
N LEU A 26 -9.51 -16.26 24.10
CA LEU A 26 -8.83 -17.11 25.08
C LEU A 26 -8.61 -16.39 26.43
N GLU A 27 -8.36 -15.08 26.39
CA GLU A 27 -7.87 -14.29 27.53
C GLU A 27 -8.96 -13.46 28.23
N LEU A 28 -10.12 -13.26 27.61
CA LEU A 28 -11.23 -12.47 28.19
C LEU A 28 -12.46 -13.33 28.53
N PRO A 29 -12.34 -14.36 29.40
CA PRO A 29 -13.45 -15.27 29.71
C PRO A 29 -14.62 -14.56 30.42
N ASN A 30 -14.38 -13.44 31.10
CA ASN A 30 -15.40 -12.71 31.86
C ASN A 30 -16.23 -11.71 31.00
N VAL A 31 -15.98 -11.66 29.70
CA VAL A 31 -16.56 -10.68 28.78
C VAL A 31 -17.69 -11.29 27.96
N GLN A 32 -18.67 -10.48 27.57
CA GLN A 32 -19.66 -10.88 26.58
C GLN A 32 -19.12 -10.64 25.16
N PHE A 33 -19.12 -11.65 24.32
CA PHE A 33 -18.71 -11.52 22.92
C PHE A 33 -19.90 -11.34 22.00
N ILE A 34 -19.77 -10.41 21.05
CA ILE A 34 -20.63 -10.30 19.87
C ILE A 34 -19.73 -10.48 18.65
N LEU A 35 -19.83 -11.64 18.01
CA LEU A 35 -19.05 -11.96 16.80
C LEU A 35 -19.94 -11.71 15.58
N MET A 36 -19.57 -10.73 14.75
CA MET A 36 -20.32 -10.35 13.55
C MET A 36 -19.52 -10.70 12.30
N SER A 37 -20.19 -11.29 11.31
CA SER A 37 -19.61 -11.58 10.00
C SER A 37 -20.72 -11.86 8.99
N ALA A 38 -20.55 -11.42 7.74
CA ALA A 38 -21.59 -11.52 6.71
C ALA A 38 -22.05 -12.97 6.44
N THR A 39 -21.11 -13.87 6.15
CA THR A 39 -21.39 -15.27 5.85
C THR A 39 -20.33 -16.19 6.48
N LEU A 40 -20.78 -17.11 7.32
CA LEU A 40 -19.95 -18.11 7.98
C LEU A 40 -20.51 -19.50 7.70
N GLY A 41 -19.62 -20.47 7.53
CA GLY A 41 -19.98 -21.88 7.45
C GLY A 41 -20.40 -22.44 8.81
N ASP A 42 -19.97 -23.65 9.11
CA ASP A 42 -20.15 -24.20 10.46
C ASP A 42 -19.41 -23.34 11.50
N VAL A 43 -20.14 -22.92 12.55
CA VAL A 43 -19.63 -22.14 13.68
C VAL A 43 -19.86 -22.85 15.01
N SER A 44 -20.33 -24.09 14.99
CA SER A 44 -20.67 -24.87 16.19
C SER A 44 -19.49 -25.01 17.15
N MET A 45 -18.26 -24.96 16.61
CA MET A 45 -17.03 -24.91 17.41
C MET A 45 -17.00 -23.66 18.31
N PHE A 46 -17.24 -22.47 17.75
CA PHE A 46 -17.23 -21.21 18.51
C PHE A 46 -18.37 -21.14 19.52
N GLU A 47 -19.57 -21.62 19.17
CA GLU A 47 -20.71 -21.65 20.10
C GLU A 47 -20.42 -22.48 21.34
N ARG A 48 -19.92 -23.72 21.14
CA ARG A 48 -19.55 -24.61 22.25
C ARG A 48 -18.42 -24.02 23.08
N ASP A 49 -17.41 -23.47 22.40
CA ASP A 49 -16.22 -22.97 23.04
C ASP A 49 -16.47 -21.70 23.86
N LEU A 50 -17.17 -20.70 23.30
CA LEU A 50 -17.58 -19.50 24.01
C LEU A 50 -18.46 -19.83 25.21
N THR A 51 -19.40 -20.77 25.06
CA THR A 51 -20.24 -21.22 26.18
C THR A 51 -19.41 -21.85 27.29
N ARG A 52 -18.47 -22.73 26.93
CA ARG A 52 -17.56 -23.37 27.87
C ARG A 52 -16.70 -22.35 28.61
N ARG A 53 -16.10 -21.39 27.90
CA ARG A 53 -15.12 -20.45 28.46
C ARG A 53 -15.75 -19.34 29.28
N THR A 54 -16.86 -18.80 28.82
CA THR A 54 -17.50 -17.64 29.46
C THR A 54 -18.52 -18.06 30.53
N GLY A 55 -18.92 -19.33 30.54
CA GLY A 55 -20.02 -19.83 31.38
C GLY A 55 -21.39 -19.26 30.99
N ARG A 56 -21.48 -18.52 29.87
CA ARG A 56 -22.71 -17.90 29.37
C ARG A 56 -23.24 -18.69 28.17
N PRO A 57 -24.55 -18.96 28.09
CA PRO A 57 -25.13 -19.55 26.89
C PRO A 57 -24.78 -18.71 25.65
N THR A 58 -24.16 -19.33 24.66
CA THR A 58 -23.91 -18.72 23.35
C THR A 58 -25.05 -19.11 22.42
N SER A 59 -25.57 -18.16 21.66
CA SER A 59 -26.61 -18.42 20.66
C SER A 59 -26.10 -18.02 19.28
N VAL A 60 -26.32 -18.90 18.32
CA VAL A 60 -25.97 -18.66 16.92
C VAL A 60 -27.17 -18.03 16.22
N VAL A 61 -27.03 -16.78 15.80
CA VAL A 61 -28.02 -16.09 14.97
C VAL A 61 -27.61 -16.30 13.51
N LYS A 62 -28.16 -17.36 12.89
CA LYS A 62 -27.97 -17.71 11.47
C LYS A 62 -29.28 -17.57 10.69
N HIS A 63 -29.16 -17.49 9.37
CA HIS A 63 -30.32 -17.50 8.45
C HIS A 63 -31.34 -16.39 8.68
N ALA A 64 -30.89 -15.20 9.10
CA ALA A 64 -31.74 -14.02 8.98
C ALA A 64 -32.12 -13.88 7.49
N GLU A 65 -33.42 -13.92 7.20
CA GLU A 65 -33.93 -13.74 5.85
C GLU A 65 -33.39 -12.39 5.35
N ARG A 66 -32.70 -12.44 4.20
CA ARG A 66 -32.02 -11.25 3.68
C ARG A 66 -33.09 -10.17 3.47
N PRO A 67 -32.96 -8.96 4.05
CA PRO A 67 -33.98 -7.92 3.94
C PRO A 67 -34.30 -7.54 2.50
N VAL A 68 -33.33 -7.72 1.60
CA VAL A 68 -33.47 -7.50 0.16
C VAL A 68 -33.06 -8.78 -0.58
N PRO A 69 -33.99 -9.52 -1.19
CA PRO A 69 -33.67 -10.75 -1.92
C PRO A 69 -32.82 -10.47 -3.17
N LEU A 70 -32.02 -11.46 -3.57
CA LEU A 70 -31.10 -11.36 -4.71
C LEU A 70 -31.66 -12.11 -5.92
N VAL A 71 -31.61 -11.46 -7.09
CA VAL A 71 -31.92 -12.07 -8.39
C VAL A 71 -30.63 -12.28 -9.16
N TYR A 72 -30.39 -13.52 -9.59
CA TYR A 72 -29.17 -13.91 -10.28
C TYR A 72 -29.37 -13.99 -11.80
N SER A 73 -28.37 -13.58 -12.58
CA SER A 73 -28.39 -13.73 -14.03
C SER A 73 -27.00 -13.99 -14.61
N TYR A 74 -26.90 -14.91 -15.57
CA TYR A 74 -25.69 -15.13 -16.35
C TYR A 74 -25.79 -14.39 -17.69
N ARG A 75 -24.74 -13.67 -18.11
CA ARG A 75 -24.77 -12.76 -19.26
C ARG A 75 -23.84 -13.24 -20.37
N MET A 76 -24.44 -13.51 -21.53
CA MET A 76 -23.75 -13.88 -22.78
C MET A 76 -23.58 -12.68 -23.74
N THR A 77 -24.13 -11.52 -23.39
CA THR A 77 -23.94 -10.24 -24.09
C THR A 77 -22.59 -9.64 -23.72
N PRO A 78 -21.92 -8.90 -24.62
CA PRO A 78 -20.76 -8.09 -24.27
C PRO A 78 -21.00 -7.18 -23.06
N LEU A 79 -19.94 -6.89 -22.31
CA LEU A 79 -20.04 -6.13 -21.06
C LEU A 79 -20.65 -4.72 -21.23
N HIS A 80 -20.36 -4.04 -22.34
CA HIS A 80 -20.93 -2.73 -22.63
C HIS A 80 -22.45 -2.79 -22.88
N GLU A 81 -22.91 -3.77 -23.67
CA GLU A 81 -24.35 -4.01 -23.92
C GLU A 81 -25.06 -4.36 -22.60
N THR A 82 -24.44 -5.20 -21.77
CA THR A 82 -24.96 -5.58 -20.44
C THR A 82 -25.10 -4.38 -19.50
N LEU A 83 -24.10 -3.50 -19.47
CA LEU A 83 -24.15 -2.31 -18.62
C LEU A 83 -25.17 -1.28 -19.13
N GLU A 84 -25.28 -1.09 -20.44
CA GLU A 84 -26.28 -0.21 -21.04
C GLU A 84 -27.72 -0.68 -20.72
N GLU A 85 -27.97 -1.99 -20.79
CA GLU A 85 -29.24 -2.58 -20.35
C GLU A 85 -29.50 -2.29 -18.86
N MET A 86 -28.51 -2.52 -17.98
CA MET A 86 -28.67 -2.26 -16.54
C MET A 86 -28.95 -0.79 -16.23
N LEU A 87 -28.31 0.14 -16.95
CA LEU A 87 -28.52 1.59 -16.78
C LEU A 87 -29.92 2.00 -17.23
N THR A 88 -30.34 1.55 -18.41
CA THR A 88 -31.65 1.90 -18.98
C THR A 88 -32.83 1.26 -18.26
N THR A 89 -32.63 0.08 -17.65
CA THR A 89 -33.65 -0.63 -16.86
C THR A 89 -33.68 -0.24 -15.38
N GLY A 90 -32.89 0.76 -14.97
CA GLY A 90 -32.89 1.28 -13.59
C GLY A 90 -32.23 0.36 -12.57
N GLN A 91 -31.31 -0.50 -12.99
CA GLN A 91 -30.55 -1.42 -12.14
C GLN A 91 -29.26 -0.78 -11.57
N ALA A 92 -28.98 0.48 -11.89
CA ALA A 92 -27.88 1.24 -11.30
C ALA A 92 -28.19 1.74 -9.86
N PRO A 93 -27.18 1.97 -9.00
CA PRO A 93 -25.74 1.86 -9.25
C PRO A 93 -25.22 0.42 -9.43
N VAL A 94 -24.32 0.23 -10.38
CA VAL A 94 -23.69 -1.06 -10.70
C VAL A 94 -22.26 -1.11 -10.18
N TYR A 95 -21.95 -2.08 -9.33
CA TYR A 95 -20.58 -2.43 -8.97
C TYR A 95 -20.04 -3.49 -9.91
N VAL A 96 -19.08 -3.12 -10.75
CA VAL A 96 -18.39 -3.99 -11.70
C VAL A 96 -17.13 -4.54 -11.04
N VAL A 97 -17.16 -5.83 -10.73
CA VAL A 97 -16.14 -6.51 -9.94
C VAL A 97 -15.03 -7.01 -10.84
N HIS A 98 -13.83 -6.49 -10.61
CA HIS A 98 -12.58 -6.96 -11.21
C HIS A 98 -11.66 -7.53 -10.14
N PHE A 99 -10.75 -8.45 -10.48
CA PHE A 99 -9.78 -9.00 -9.52
C PHE A 99 -8.37 -8.43 -9.68
N THR A 100 -8.19 -7.47 -10.59
CA THR A 100 -6.94 -6.72 -10.74
C THR A 100 -7.25 -5.23 -10.84
N GLN A 101 -6.35 -4.41 -10.30
CA GLN A 101 -6.44 -2.95 -10.36
C GLN A 101 -6.39 -2.45 -11.81
N ALA A 102 -5.61 -3.13 -12.65
CA ALA A 102 -5.50 -2.83 -14.09
C ALA A 102 -6.85 -2.95 -14.78
N ALA A 103 -7.52 -4.10 -14.62
CA ALA A 103 -8.77 -4.38 -15.30
C ALA A 103 -9.89 -3.43 -14.85
N ALA A 104 -9.91 -3.05 -13.56
CA ALA A 104 -10.86 -2.07 -13.05
C ALA A 104 -10.69 -0.70 -13.72
N MET A 105 -9.45 -0.22 -13.85
CA MET A 105 -9.16 1.07 -14.47
C MET A 105 -9.41 1.06 -15.98
N GLU A 106 -8.92 0.03 -16.68
CA GLU A 106 -9.12 -0.14 -18.13
C GLU A 106 -10.61 -0.20 -18.46
N ARG A 107 -11.38 -0.95 -17.67
CA ARG A 107 -12.83 -1.02 -17.84
C ARG A 107 -13.48 0.34 -17.64
N ALA A 108 -13.16 1.05 -16.56
CA ALA A 108 -13.70 2.38 -16.31
C ALA A 108 -13.42 3.36 -17.46
N GLN A 109 -12.23 3.32 -18.05
CA GLN A 109 -11.89 4.12 -19.23
C GLN A 109 -12.74 3.76 -20.46
N SER A 110 -12.92 2.46 -20.73
CA SER A 110 -13.74 2.01 -21.87
C SER A 110 -15.21 2.48 -21.79
N LEU A 111 -15.71 2.67 -20.56
CA LEU A 111 -17.07 3.11 -20.29
C LEU A 111 -17.31 4.60 -20.52
N MET A 112 -16.25 5.39 -20.75
CA MET A 112 -16.39 6.82 -21.10
C MET A 112 -17.15 7.04 -22.43
N SER A 113 -17.22 6.01 -23.28
CA SER A 113 -17.97 6.03 -24.54
C SER A 113 -19.50 6.03 -24.35
N ILE A 114 -19.99 5.63 -23.18
CA ILE A 114 -21.42 5.56 -22.83
C ILE A 114 -21.77 6.78 -22.00
N ASN A 115 -22.89 7.45 -22.26
CA ASN A 115 -23.31 8.58 -21.44
C ASN A 115 -23.91 8.09 -20.11
N MET A 116 -23.11 8.13 -19.04
CA MET A 116 -23.44 7.56 -17.74
C MET A 116 -24.20 8.52 -16.80
N ALA A 117 -24.15 9.82 -17.06
CA ALA A 117 -24.75 10.83 -16.18
C ALA A 117 -25.45 11.93 -16.99
N THR A 118 -26.59 12.39 -16.47
CA THR A 118 -27.31 13.56 -16.97
C THR A 118 -26.54 14.86 -16.70
N LYS A 119 -26.90 15.95 -17.37
CA LYS A 119 -26.27 17.26 -17.13
C LYS A 119 -26.39 17.69 -15.66
N ALA A 120 -27.56 17.52 -15.05
CA ALA A 120 -27.80 17.85 -13.65
C ALA A 120 -26.94 17.02 -12.69
N GLU A 121 -26.75 15.73 -12.97
CA GLU A 121 -25.87 14.87 -12.17
C GLU A 121 -24.40 15.28 -12.31
N LYS A 122 -23.95 15.66 -13.51
CA LYS A 122 -22.58 16.17 -13.73
C LYS A 122 -22.32 17.48 -12.98
N GLU A 123 -23.32 18.36 -12.93
CA GLU A 123 -23.28 19.59 -12.12
C GLU A 123 -23.22 19.27 -10.62
N ALA A 124 -24.04 18.34 -10.13
CA ALA A 124 -24.02 17.90 -8.74
C ALA A 124 -22.68 17.24 -8.34
N ILE A 125 -22.11 16.41 -9.22
CA ILE A 125 -20.77 15.84 -9.05
C ILE A 125 -19.73 16.95 -8.96
N SER A 126 -19.77 17.91 -9.88
CA SER A 126 -18.80 19.01 -9.89
C SER A 126 -18.89 19.86 -8.63
N ALA A 127 -20.11 20.14 -8.16
CA ALA A 127 -20.35 20.85 -6.91
C ALA A 127 -19.82 20.09 -5.68
N MET A 128 -20.01 18.76 -5.63
CA MET A 128 -19.52 17.92 -4.53
C MET A 128 -18.00 17.73 -4.55
N ILE A 129 -17.39 17.68 -5.74
CA ILE A 129 -15.93 17.69 -5.89
C ILE A 129 -15.35 19.01 -5.36
N GLY A 130 -16.00 20.14 -5.64
CA GLY A 130 -15.61 21.45 -5.13
C GLY A 130 -14.13 21.77 -5.40
N GLY A 131 -13.40 22.17 -4.36
CA GLY A 131 -11.97 22.50 -4.41
C GLY A 131 -11.00 21.32 -4.31
N PHE A 132 -11.46 20.08 -4.50
CA PHE A 132 -10.61 18.90 -4.38
C PHE A 132 -9.49 18.89 -5.44
N ARG A 133 -8.22 18.83 -4.99
CA ARG A 133 -7.05 18.81 -5.88
C ARG A 133 -6.70 17.39 -6.34
N PHE A 134 -6.73 17.19 -7.66
CA PHE A 134 -6.28 15.96 -8.33
C PHE A 134 -4.81 16.10 -8.74
N THR A 135 -3.91 15.95 -7.78
CA THR A 135 -2.48 16.25 -7.95
C THR A 135 -1.73 15.20 -8.78
N THR A 136 -2.08 13.92 -8.65
CA THR A 136 -1.38 12.83 -9.34
C THR A 136 -1.94 12.54 -10.74
N ARG A 137 -1.16 11.89 -11.60
CA ARG A 137 -1.63 11.44 -12.93
C ARG A 137 -2.85 10.53 -12.84
N PHE A 138 -2.86 9.60 -11.87
CA PHE A 138 -4.03 8.79 -11.58
C PHE A 138 -5.21 9.67 -11.15
N GLY A 139 -4.98 10.64 -10.26
CA GLY A 139 -6.00 11.62 -9.84
C GLY A 139 -6.64 12.36 -11.02
N ARG A 140 -5.83 12.87 -11.96
CA ARG A 140 -6.34 13.57 -13.16
C ARG A 140 -7.18 12.63 -14.05
N ALA A 141 -6.78 11.37 -14.18
CA ALA A 141 -7.58 10.36 -14.88
C ALA A 141 -8.90 10.07 -14.13
N LEU A 142 -8.84 9.89 -12.81
CA LEU A 142 -10.01 9.68 -11.96
C LEU A 142 -10.99 10.85 -12.03
N SER A 143 -10.49 12.10 -12.02
CA SER A 143 -11.30 13.32 -12.14
C SER A 143 -12.21 13.28 -13.36
N ARG A 144 -11.67 12.86 -14.51
CA ARG A 144 -12.44 12.70 -15.76
C ARG A 144 -13.51 11.62 -15.63
N LEU A 145 -13.19 10.49 -15.01
CA LEU A 145 -14.12 9.37 -14.80
C LEU A 145 -15.25 9.74 -13.85
N VAL A 146 -14.94 10.31 -12.68
CA VAL A 146 -15.97 10.63 -11.67
C VAL A 146 -16.90 11.74 -12.15
N LYS A 147 -16.39 12.75 -12.87
CA LYS A 147 -17.21 13.78 -13.53
C LYS A 147 -18.16 13.22 -14.58
N HIS A 148 -17.90 12.00 -15.07
CA HIS A 148 -18.78 11.27 -15.96
C HIS A 148 -19.69 10.28 -15.22
N GLY A 149 -19.69 10.23 -13.88
CA GLY A 149 -20.49 9.30 -13.09
C GLY A 149 -19.90 7.88 -12.97
N ILE A 150 -18.61 7.71 -13.30
CA ILE A 150 -17.88 6.44 -13.22
C ILE A 150 -16.88 6.51 -12.06
N GLY A 151 -17.03 5.62 -11.08
CA GLY A 151 -16.08 5.43 -9.99
C GLY A 151 -15.04 4.35 -10.29
N VAL A 152 -13.86 4.51 -9.71
CA VAL A 152 -12.86 3.43 -9.57
C VAL A 152 -12.55 3.25 -8.09
N HIS A 153 -12.49 2.01 -7.61
CA HIS A 153 -12.14 1.74 -6.20
C HIS A 153 -11.25 0.50 -6.05
N HIS A 154 -10.03 0.71 -5.54
CA HIS A 154 -9.13 -0.38 -5.18
C HIS A 154 -8.14 0.03 -4.08
N ALA A 155 -7.56 -0.95 -3.38
CA ALA A 155 -6.65 -0.72 -2.25
C ALA A 155 -5.39 0.10 -2.60
N GLY A 156 -4.92 0.04 -3.85
CA GLY A 156 -3.74 0.80 -4.30
C GLY A 156 -3.97 2.29 -4.56
N MET A 157 -5.20 2.80 -4.46
CA MET A 157 -5.49 4.23 -4.60
C MET A 157 -5.09 5.02 -3.35
N LEU A 158 -4.69 6.29 -3.53
CA LEU A 158 -4.52 7.23 -2.42
C LEU A 158 -5.80 7.30 -1.57
N PRO A 159 -5.70 7.33 -0.22
CA PRO A 159 -6.85 7.44 0.68
C PRO A 159 -7.82 8.57 0.31
N LYS A 160 -7.33 9.77 -0.02
CA LYS A 160 -8.14 10.92 -0.44
C LYS A 160 -9.03 10.62 -1.65
N TYR A 161 -8.52 9.88 -2.64
CA TYR A 161 -9.28 9.50 -3.83
C TYR A 161 -10.32 8.43 -3.52
N ARG A 162 -9.98 7.45 -2.66
CA ARG A 162 -10.97 6.46 -2.19
C ARG A 162 -12.12 7.16 -1.47
N ARG A 163 -11.83 8.04 -0.51
CA ARG A 163 -12.83 8.82 0.22
C ARG A 163 -13.71 9.66 -0.71
N LEU A 164 -13.13 10.30 -1.73
CA LEU A 164 -13.90 11.05 -2.72
C LEU A 164 -14.89 10.15 -3.47
N VAL A 165 -14.42 9.00 -3.98
CA VAL A 165 -15.28 8.03 -4.68
C VAL A 165 -16.37 7.49 -3.75
N GLU A 166 -16.04 7.20 -2.50
CA GLU A 166 -16.99 6.73 -1.49
C GLU A 166 -18.06 7.79 -1.19
N ARG A 167 -17.67 9.06 -1.01
CA ARG A 167 -18.60 10.20 -0.83
C ARG A 167 -19.54 10.36 -2.01
N LEU A 168 -19.00 10.38 -3.23
CA LEU A 168 -19.80 10.51 -4.46
C LEU A 168 -20.75 9.31 -4.64
N ALA A 169 -20.28 8.10 -4.31
CA ALA A 169 -21.09 6.89 -4.38
C ALA A 169 -22.21 6.88 -3.33
N GLN A 170 -21.92 7.26 -2.08
CA GLN A 170 -22.91 7.40 -1.01
C GLN A 170 -24.00 8.42 -1.35
N ALA A 171 -23.63 9.49 -2.04
CA ALA A 171 -24.56 10.49 -2.56
C ALA A 171 -25.39 10.01 -3.78
N GLY A 172 -25.15 8.79 -4.29
CA GLY A 172 -25.85 8.23 -5.45
C GLY A 172 -25.46 8.87 -6.78
N LEU A 173 -24.34 9.59 -6.83
CA LEU A 173 -23.88 10.33 -8.01
C LEU A 173 -23.06 9.45 -8.98
N LEU A 174 -22.58 8.29 -8.53
CA LEU A 174 -21.87 7.33 -9.39
C LEU A 174 -22.83 6.23 -9.83
N LYS A 175 -23.02 6.07 -11.15
CA LYS A 175 -23.88 5.02 -11.72
C LYS A 175 -23.16 3.70 -11.89
N VAL A 176 -21.86 3.74 -12.12
CA VAL A 176 -21.01 2.56 -12.26
C VAL A 176 -19.77 2.76 -11.40
N ILE A 177 -19.39 1.73 -10.66
CA ILE A 177 -18.15 1.70 -9.88
C ILE A 177 -17.38 0.45 -10.31
N CYS A 178 -16.23 0.64 -10.94
CA CYS A 178 -15.32 -0.45 -11.27
C CYS A 178 -14.34 -0.64 -10.11
N GLY A 179 -14.23 -1.84 -9.54
CA GLY A 179 -13.35 -2.01 -8.40
C GLY A 179 -12.93 -3.43 -8.09
N THR A 180 -11.91 -3.54 -7.24
CA THR A 180 -11.46 -4.83 -6.70
C THR A 180 -12.40 -5.33 -5.61
N ASP A 181 -12.37 -6.64 -5.32
CA ASP A 181 -13.16 -7.29 -4.27
C ASP A 181 -13.08 -6.63 -2.89
N THR A 182 -12.03 -5.85 -2.64
CA THR A 182 -11.86 -5.01 -1.44
C THR A 182 -12.99 -4.00 -1.21
N LEU A 183 -13.67 -3.51 -2.26
CA LEU A 183 -14.85 -2.65 -2.09
C LEU A 183 -15.98 -3.42 -1.38
N GLY A 184 -16.04 -4.74 -1.59
CA GLY A 184 -17.00 -5.65 -0.97
C GLY A 184 -16.77 -5.91 0.52
N VAL A 185 -15.76 -5.33 1.17
CA VAL A 185 -15.35 -5.71 2.54
C VAL A 185 -15.42 -4.54 3.55
N GLY A 186 -15.71 -3.29 3.18
CA GLY A 186 -15.54 -2.21 4.17
C GLY A 186 -16.22 -0.87 3.97
N VAL A 187 -17.04 -0.67 2.93
CA VAL A 187 -17.70 0.61 2.70
C VAL A 187 -19.20 0.44 2.50
N ASN A 188 -19.98 1.25 3.22
CA ASN A 188 -21.43 1.35 3.01
C ASN A 188 -21.72 2.19 1.76
N VAL A 189 -21.67 1.55 0.58
CA VAL A 189 -21.98 2.16 -0.71
C VAL A 189 -23.33 1.63 -1.21
N PRO A 190 -24.27 2.49 -1.67
CA PRO A 190 -25.53 2.04 -2.25
C PRO A 190 -25.28 1.34 -3.60
N ILE A 191 -25.22 0.02 -3.58
CA ILE A 191 -25.04 -0.82 -4.76
C ILE A 191 -26.35 -1.55 -5.02
N ARG A 192 -26.98 -1.28 -6.17
CA ARG A 192 -28.20 -1.99 -6.58
C ARG A 192 -27.88 -3.29 -7.29
N THR A 193 -26.82 -3.28 -8.10
CA THR A 193 -26.39 -4.41 -8.90
C THR A 193 -24.92 -4.71 -8.69
N VAL A 194 -24.58 -5.98 -8.51
CA VAL A 194 -23.21 -6.50 -8.55
C VAL A 194 -23.02 -7.26 -9.85
N LEU A 195 -21.99 -6.90 -10.62
CA LEU A 195 -21.64 -7.54 -11.89
C LEU A 195 -20.24 -8.15 -11.79
N PHE A 196 -20.17 -9.47 -11.71
CA PHE A 196 -18.91 -10.22 -11.77
C PHE A 196 -18.38 -10.26 -13.20
N THR A 197 -17.18 -9.73 -13.46
CA THR A 197 -16.53 -9.89 -14.77
C THR A 197 -15.77 -11.22 -14.88
N ALA A 198 -15.50 -11.88 -13.75
CA ALA A 198 -14.88 -13.19 -13.68
C ALA A 198 -15.33 -13.94 -12.42
N LEU A 199 -15.12 -15.25 -12.40
CA LEU A 199 -15.28 -16.10 -11.21
C LEU A 199 -13.96 -16.77 -10.80
N SER A 200 -12.84 -16.17 -11.17
CA SER A 200 -11.49 -16.59 -10.79
C SER A 200 -10.61 -15.38 -10.43
N LYS A 201 -9.70 -15.58 -9.48
CA LYS A 201 -8.77 -14.57 -8.97
C LYS A 201 -7.41 -15.18 -8.63
N TYR A 202 -6.38 -14.34 -8.58
CA TYR A 202 -5.06 -14.72 -8.07
C TYR A 202 -5.08 -14.72 -6.53
N ASP A 203 -4.57 -15.77 -5.90
CA ASP A 203 -4.55 -15.91 -4.44
C ASP A 203 -3.18 -15.62 -3.79
N GLY A 204 -2.24 -15.07 -4.57
CA GLY A 204 -0.85 -14.87 -4.16
C GLY A 204 0.10 -15.94 -4.69
N ASN A 205 -0.42 -17.09 -5.13
CA ASN A 205 0.40 -18.17 -5.72
C ASN A 205 -0.09 -18.55 -7.11
N LYS A 206 -1.41 -18.74 -7.29
CA LYS A 206 -2.00 -19.15 -8.57
C LYS A 206 -3.35 -18.49 -8.80
N VAL A 207 -3.77 -18.49 -10.06
CA VAL A 207 -5.16 -18.16 -10.39
C VAL A 207 -6.03 -19.35 -10.01
N ARG A 208 -7.11 -19.11 -9.28
CA ARG A 208 -8.10 -20.12 -8.87
C ARG A 208 -9.52 -19.56 -8.95
N ARG A 209 -10.52 -20.44 -8.97
CA ARG A 209 -11.92 -20.04 -8.84
C ARG A 209 -12.18 -19.39 -7.48
N LEU A 210 -13.19 -18.53 -7.42
CA LEU A 210 -13.68 -17.96 -6.17
C LEU A 210 -14.16 -19.05 -5.23
N ARG A 211 -13.98 -18.80 -3.93
CA ARG A 211 -14.59 -19.57 -2.84
C ARG A 211 -16.03 -19.11 -2.62
N ALA A 212 -16.83 -19.95 -2.00
CA ALA A 212 -18.22 -19.64 -1.70
C ALA A 212 -18.33 -18.37 -0.84
N ARG A 213 -17.48 -18.24 0.19
CA ARG A 213 -17.44 -17.05 1.04
C ARG A 213 -17.13 -15.77 0.26
N GLU A 214 -16.11 -15.80 -0.60
CA GLU A 214 -15.72 -14.65 -1.42
C GLU A 214 -16.85 -14.22 -2.35
N PHE A 215 -17.50 -15.19 -3.00
CA PHE A 215 -18.65 -14.93 -3.86
C PHE A 215 -19.81 -14.29 -3.08
N HIS A 216 -20.21 -14.88 -1.96
CA HIS A 216 -21.33 -14.40 -1.14
C HIS A 216 -21.07 -13.03 -0.50
N GLN A 217 -19.83 -12.74 -0.09
CA GLN A 217 -19.45 -11.42 0.43
C GLN A 217 -19.62 -10.33 -0.64
N ILE A 218 -19.17 -10.60 -1.87
CA ILE A 218 -19.25 -9.64 -2.97
C ILE A 218 -20.70 -9.50 -3.45
N ALA A 219 -21.37 -10.62 -3.76
CA ALA A 219 -22.76 -10.66 -4.20
C ALA A 219 -23.69 -10.03 -3.14
N GLY A 220 -23.35 -10.20 -1.86
CA GLY A 220 -24.09 -9.67 -0.73
C GLY A 220 -24.12 -8.15 -0.65
N ARG A 221 -23.37 -7.42 -1.50
CA ARG A 221 -23.45 -5.96 -1.62
C ARG A 221 -24.60 -5.48 -2.50
N ALA A 222 -25.22 -6.35 -3.31
CA ALA A 222 -26.34 -5.99 -4.17
C ALA A 222 -27.63 -5.76 -3.37
N GLY A 223 -28.29 -4.64 -3.62
CA GLY A 223 -29.56 -4.29 -2.99
C GLY A 223 -29.37 -3.70 -1.59
N ARG A 224 -29.90 -2.49 -1.38
CA ARG A 224 -29.82 -1.74 -0.13
C ARG A 224 -31.15 -1.78 0.63
N ALA A 225 -31.11 -2.27 1.86
CA ALA A 225 -32.28 -2.28 2.74
C ALA A 225 -32.84 -0.86 2.93
N GLY A 226 -34.16 -0.71 2.75
CA GLY A 226 -34.86 0.58 2.82
C GLY A 226 -34.86 1.40 1.53
N PHE A 227 -34.13 0.99 0.49
CA PHE A 227 -34.09 1.67 -0.81
C PHE A 227 -34.47 0.74 -1.97
N ASP A 228 -34.06 -0.52 -1.89
CA ASP A 228 -34.30 -1.54 -2.91
C ASP A 228 -35.26 -2.61 -2.42
N THR A 229 -36.15 -3.04 -3.32
CA THR A 229 -37.02 -4.20 -3.10
C THR A 229 -36.34 -5.51 -3.50
N ILE A 230 -35.39 -5.44 -4.44
CA ILE A 230 -34.58 -6.56 -4.94
C ILE A 230 -33.17 -6.06 -5.25
N GLY A 231 -32.16 -6.90 -5.01
CA GLY A 231 -30.78 -6.70 -5.44
C GLY A 231 -30.46 -7.60 -6.63
N TYR A 232 -29.65 -7.12 -7.57
CA TYR A 232 -29.29 -7.89 -8.76
C TYR A 232 -27.85 -8.36 -8.70
N VAL A 233 -27.62 -9.63 -9.06
CA VAL A 233 -26.28 -10.21 -9.16
C VAL A 233 -26.14 -10.82 -10.55
N ALA A 234 -25.25 -10.25 -11.35
CA ALA A 234 -24.97 -10.73 -12.69
C ALA A 234 -23.55 -11.29 -12.80
N CYS A 235 -23.36 -12.31 -13.63
CA CYS A 235 -22.05 -12.84 -13.97
C CYS A 235 -21.84 -12.78 -15.48
N GLN A 236 -20.75 -12.16 -15.90
CA GLN A 236 -20.32 -12.10 -17.29
C GLN A 236 -19.70 -13.45 -17.71
N ALA A 237 -20.10 -13.96 -18.87
CA ALA A 237 -19.41 -15.09 -19.48
C ALA A 237 -17.99 -14.73 -19.93
N PRO A 238 -17.07 -15.69 -20.06
CA PRO A 238 -15.74 -15.44 -20.63
C PRO A 238 -15.82 -14.78 -22.02
N GLU A 239 -14.93 -13.84 -22.32
CA GLU A 239 -14.99 -13.08 -23.59
C GLU A 239 -14.94 -13.97 -24.83
N HIS A 240 -14.08 -14.99 -24.84
CA HIS A 240 -14.01 -15.94 -25.95
C HIS A 240 -15.31 -16.73 -26.14
N ASP A 241 -16.04 -17.02 -25.06
CA ASP A 241 -17.33 -17.71 -25.13
C ASP A 241 -18.42 -16.79 -25.70
N ILE A 242 -18.43 -15.51 -25.31
CA ILE A 242 -19.33 -14.49 -25.87
C ILE A 242 -19.07 -14.33 -27.38
N GLU A 243 -17.81 -14.21 -27.78
CA GLU A 243 -17.43 -14.05 -29.18
C GLU A 243 -17.78 -15.28 -30.01
N ASN A 244 -17.51 -16.48 -29.48
CA ASN A 244 -17.90 -17.75 -30.11
C ASN A 244 -19.42 -17.85 -30.26
N ALA A 245 -20.19 -17.48 -29.23
CA ALA A 245 -21.66 -17.49 -29.28
C ALA A 245 -22.19 -16.50 -30.32
N LYS A 246 -21.66 -15.27 -30.36
CA LYS A 246 -22.03 -14.23 -31.34
C LYS A 246 -21.69 -14.66 -32.77
N ALA A 247 -20.54 -15.27 -32.98
CA ALA A 247 -20.15 -15.80 -34.29
C ALA A 247 -21.05 -16.97 -34.73
N LEU A 248 -21.34 -17.91 -33.83
CA LEU A 248 -22.22 -19.04 -34.11
C LEU A 248 -23.68 -18.60 -34.36
N ALA A 249 -24.16 -17.57 -33.67
CA ALA A 249 -25.47 -16.96 -33.92
C ALA A 249 -25.53 -16.33 -35.32
N LYS A 250 -24.47 -15.64 -35.75
CA LYS A 250 -24.37 -15.10 -37.13
C LYS A 250 -24.28 -16.18 -38.21
N ILE A 251 -23.72 -17.35 -37.89
CA ILE A 251 -23.66 -18.49 -38.82
C ILE A 251 -25.05 -19.15 -39.00
N GLY A 252 -25.94 -19.04 -37.99
CA GLY A 252 -27.25 -19.68 -38.01
C GLY A 252 -27.16 -21.21 -37.95
N ASP A 253 -28.12 -21.91 -38.56
CA ASP A 253 -28.25 -23.37 -38.49
C ASP A 253 -27.50 -24.14 -39.59
N ASP A 254 -26.66 -23.49 -40.39
CA ASP A 254 -25.87 -24.15 -41.45
C ASP A 254 -24.89 -25.18 -40.85
N PRO A 255 -25.12 -26.50 -41.04
CA PRO A 255 -24.31 -27.53 -40.38
C PRO A 255 -22.86 -27.58 -40.87
N LYS A 256 -22.60 -27.22 -42.14
CA LYS A 256 -21.24 -27.23 -42.71
C LYS A 256 -20.45 -26.07 -42.17
N ARG A 257 -21.03 -24.87 -42.16
CA ARG A 257 -20.36 -23.66 -41.64
C ARG A 257 -20.15 -23.72 -40.13
N ARG A 258 -21.10 -24.27 -39.37
CA ARG A 258 -20.93 -24.50 -37.92
C ARG A 258 -19.80 -25.47 -37.60
N ARG A 259 -19.67 -26.58 -38.34
CA ARG A 259 -18.56 -27.55 -38.16
C ARG A 259 -17.21 -26.98 -38.58
N GLY A 260 -17.18 -26.12 -39.60
CA GLY A 260 -15.96 -25.46 -40.07
C GLY A 260 -15.52 -24.26 -39.23
N TYR A 261 -16.33 -23.79 -38.27
CA TYR A 261 -15.99 -22.65 -37.43
C TYR A 261 -14.96 -23.04 -36.36
N ALA A 262 -13.75 -22.48 -36.50
CA ALA A 262 -12.73 -22.58 -35.48
C ALA A 262 -13.08 -21.67 -34.29
N ARG A 263 -13.45 -22.28 -33.16
CA ARG A 263 -13.72 -21.55 -31.92
C ARG A 263 -12.45 -20.85 -31.42
N LYS A 264 -12.60 -19.61 -30.98
CA LYS A 264 -11.58 -18.92 -30.20
C LYS A 264 -11.31 -19.69 -28.92
N LYS A 265 -10.03 -19.91 -28.63
CA LYS A 265 -9.57 -20.64 -27.45
C LYS A 265 -9.37 -19.67 -26.28
N PRO A 266 -9.49 -20.15 -25.03
CA PRO A 266 -9.11 -19.37 -23.86
C PRO A 266 -7.60 -19.02 -23.91
N PRO A 267 -7.18 -17.91 -23.29
CA PRO A 267 -5.78 -17.58 -23.08
C PRO A 267 -5.04 -18.69 -22.30
N GLU A 268 -3.71 -18.72 -22.43
CA GLU A 268 -2.89 -19.65 -21.64
C GLU A 268 -2.99 -19.34 -20.14
N GLY A 269 -3.02 -20.38 -19.30
CA GLY A 269 -3.19 -20.23 -17.85
C GLY A 269 -4.60 -19.79 -17.39
N PHE A 270 -5.56 -19.67 -18.30
CA PHE A 270 -6.91 -19.23 -17.99
C PHE A 270 -7.69 -20.25 -17.16
N VAL A 271 -8.17 -19.83 -15.99
CA VAL A 271 -9.07 -20.62 -15.15
C VAL A 271 -10.51 -20.29 -15.52
N GLY A 272 -11.10 -21.14 -16.36
CA GLY A 272 -12.45 -20.93 -16.89
C GLY A 272 -13.59 -21.12 -15.88
N TRP A 273 -14.68 -20.42 -16.16
CA TRP A 273 -15.96 -20.49 -15.46
C TRP A 273 -17.10 -20.55 -16.47
N SER A 274 -18.26 -20.98 -16.01
CA SER A 274 -19.48 -21.17 -16.79
C SER A 274 -20.70 -20.77 -15.97
N GLU A 275 -21.88 -20.79 -16.58
CA GLU A 275 -23.16 -20.65 -15.87
C GLU A 275 -23.30 -21.69 -14.75
N GLU A 276 -22.94 -22.95 -15.00
CA GLU A 276 -22.92 -24.00 -13.97
C GLU A 276 -21.96 -23.67 -12.81
N THR A 277 -20.82 -23.02 -13.10
CA THR A 277 -19.88 -22.57 -12.05
C THR A 277 -20.52 -21.47 -11.20
N PHE A 278 -21.24 -20.55 -11.83
CA PHE A 278 -21.96 -19.46 -11.17
C PHE A 278 -23.08 -20.01 -10.29
N GLU A 279 -23.91 -20.94 -10.79
CA GLU A 279 -24.98 -21.60 -10.04
C GLU A 279 -24.44 -22.38 -8.84
N LYS A 280 -23.34 -23.12 -9.02
CA LYS A 280 -22.68 -23.83 -7.90
C LYS A 280 -22.23 -22.87 -6.79
N LEU A 281 -21.69 -21.71 -7.14
CA LEU A 281 -21.28 -20.72 -6.14
C LEU A 281 -22.46 -20.11 -5.39
N GLN A 282 -23.61 -19.92 -6.07
CA GLN A 282 -24.84 -19.44 -5.44
C GLN A 282 -25.36 -20.41 -4.37
N GLN A 283 -25.27 -21.71 -4.63
CA GLN A 283 -25.79 -22.76 -3.75
C GLN A 283 -24.77 -23.23 -2.70
N ALA A 284 -23.49 -22.93 -2.89
CA ALA A 284 -22.43 -23.42 -2.02
C ALA A 284 -22.50 -22.77 -0.63
N GLU A 285 -22.38 -23.59 0.41
CA GLU A 285 -22.17 -23.11 1.77
C GLU A 285 -20.75 -22.53 1.94
N PRO A 286 -20.59 -21.39 2.64
CA PRO A 286 -19.28 -20.86 2.97
C PRO A 286 -18.44 -21.86 3.76
N GLU A 287 -17.12 -21.86 3.56
CA GLU A 287 -16.23 -22.76 4.28
C GLU A 287 -16.21 -22.45 5.79
N PRO A 288 -15.90 -23.42 6.67
CA PRO A 288 -15.67 -23.14 8.09
C PRO A 288 -14.46 -22.22 8.30
N LEU A 289 -14.42 -21.56 9.46
CA LEU A 289 -13.28 -20.75 9.87
C LEU A 289 -12.24 -21.66 10.55
N ASN A 290 -11.04 -21.69 9.99
CA ASN A 290 -9.92 -22.45 10.55
C ASN A 290 -9.02 -21.52 11.37
N SER A 291 -8.53 -22.04 12.49
CA SER A 291 -7.57 -21.34 13.35
C SER A 291 -6.28 -21.03 12.59
N ARG A 292 -5.67 -19.89 12.93
CA ARG A 292 -4.37 -19.42 12.44
C ARG A 292 -3.50 -18.97 13.62
N PHE A 293 -3.53 -19.76 14.71
CA PHE A 293 -2.78 -19.43 15.91
C PHE A 293 -1.28 -19.47 15.61
N LYS A 294 -0.53 -18.53 16.18
CA LYS A 294 0.92 -18.47 16.05
C LYS A 294 1.54 -18.12 17.39
N VAL A 295 2.67 -18.75 17.69
CA VAL A 295 3.53 -18.41 18.83
C VAL A 295 4.67 -17.54 18.30
N SER A 296 4.93 -16.44 18.98
CA SER A 296 6.06 -15.53 18.72
C SER A 296 6.81 -15.22 20.02
N ASN A 297 8.04 -14.76 19.88
CA ASN A 297 8.85 -14.15 20.93
C ASN A 297 8.09 -13.02 21.60
N ALA A 298 7.46 -12.13 20.82
CA ALA A 298 6.68 -11.02 21.36
C ALA A 298 5.53 -11.50 22.25
N MET A 299 4.83 -12.57 21.87
CA MET A 299 3.80 -13.19 22.71
C MET A 299 4.39 -13.73 24.01
N LEU A 300 5.53 -14.42 23.97
CA LEU A 300 6.18 -14.95 25.17
C LEU A 300 6.66 -13.85 26.11
N LEU A 301 7.32 -12.81 25.59
CA LEU A 301 7.75 -11.66 26.36
C LEU A 301 6.56 -10.97 27.04
N ALA A 302 5.48 -10.73 26.29
CA ALA A 302 4.26 -10.14 26.82
C ALA A 302 3.63 -11.01 27.91
N VAL A 303 3.68 -12.34 27.81
CA VAL A 303 3.15 -13.25 28.84
C VAL A 303 4.05 -13.30 30.07
N ILE A 304 5.38 -13.26 29.91
CA ILE A 304 6.35 -13.23 31.02
C ILE A 304 6.23 -11.92 31.81
N ASN A 305 5.94 -10.81 31.13
CA ASN A 305 5.80 -9.51 31.79
C ASN A 305 4.50 -9.36 32.62
N ARG A 306 3.53 -10.29 32.48
CA ARG A 306 2.28 -10.24 33.26
C ARG A 306 2.55 -10.59 34.73
N PRO A 307 1.76 -10.04 35.66
CA PRO A 307 1.72 -10.57 37.02
C PRO A 307 1.20 -12.02 37.02
N GLY A 308 1.67 -12.82 37.98
CA GLY A 308 1.30 -14.23 38.15
C GLY A 308 2.20 -15.23 37.40
N ASP A 309 1.79 -16.50 37.41
CA ASP A 309 2.58 -17.59 36.84
C ASP A 309 2.52 -17.60 35.30
N CYS A 310 3.56 -17.07 34.67
CA CYS A 310 3.69 -17.01 33.21
C CYS A 310 3.67 -18.40 32.55
N PHE A 311 4.08 -19.48 33.23
CA PHE A 311 4.04 -20.84 32.67
C PHE A 311 2.61 -21.35 32.59
N GLN A 312 1.80 -21.08 33.60
CA GLN A 312 0.36 -21.40 33.58
C GLN A 312 -0.36 -20.58 32.49
N ALA A 313 -0.07 -19.28 32.41
CA ALA A 313 -0.64 -18.40 31.40
C ALA A 313 -0.27 -18.85 29.97
N MET A 314 1.01 -19.15 29.71
CA MET A 314 1.43 -19.61 28.38
C MET A 314 0.88 -21.01 28.08
N ARG A 315 0.83 -21.91 29.07
CA ARG A 315 0.21 -23.23 28.90
C ARG A 315 -1.25 -23.11 28.49
N HIS A 316 -2.02 -22.21 29.14
CA HIS A 316 -3.40 -21.91 28.79
C HIS A 316 -3.52 -21.53 27.31
N LEU A 317 -2.78 -20.51 26.85
CA LEU A 317 -2.76 -20.10 25.43
C LEU A 317 -2.41 -21.25 24.47
N LEU A 318 -1.44 -22.10 24.84
CA LEU A 318 -0.92 -23.17 23.98
C LEU A 318 -1.82 -24.41 23.91
N THR A 319 -2.57 -24.71 24.98
CA THR A 319 -3.41 -25.92 25.03
C THR A 319 -4.88 -25.65 24.81
N ASP A 320 -5.30 -24.41 25.02
CA ASP A 320 -6.69 -24.02 24.92
C ASP A 320 -6.99 -23.21 23.65
N ASN A 321 -6.01 -22.94 22.77
CA ASN A 321 -6.31 -22.43 21.42
C ASN A 321 -7.15 -23.43 20.59
N HIS A 322 -7.70 -22.95 19.46
CA HIS A 322 -8.56 -23.74 18.57
C HIS A 322 -7.78 -24.55 17.52
N GLU A 323 -6.46 -24.72 17.68
CA GLU A 323 -5.69 -25.63 16.83
C GLU A 323 -5.84 -27.08 17.31
N ASP A 324 -5.72 -28.02 16.38
CA ASP A 324 -5.74 -29.44 16.71
C ASP A 324 -4.52 -29.82 17.56
N ARG A 325 -4.62 -30.94 18.28
CA ARG A 325 -3.56 -31.41 19.20
C ARG A 325 -2.17 -31.54 18.55
N LYS A 326 -2.12 -31.86 17.26
CA LYS A 326 -0.87 -31.92 16.49
C LYS A 326 -0.19 -30.54 16.42
N TRP A 327 -0.93 -29.49 16.11
CA TRP A 327 -0.44 -28.12 16.01
C TRP A 327 -0.14 -27.51 17.38
N GLN A 328 -1.00 -27.74 18.38
CA GLN A 328 -0.72 -27.38 19.77
C GLN A 328 0.64 -27.90 20.25
N ARG A 329 0.98 -29.16 19.95
CA ARG A 329 2.30 -29.72 20.29
C ARG A 329 3.45 -28.99 19.60
N ARG A 330 3.27 -28.57 18.34
CA ARG A 330 4.28 -27.77 17.63
C ARG A 330 4.46 -26.40 18.28
N HIS A 331 3.36 -25.74 18.64
CA HIS A 331 3.38 -24.47 19.37
C HIS A 331 4.06 -24.60 20.73
N ILE A 332 3.80 -25.67 21.48
CA ILE A 332 4.47 -25.95 22.76
C ILE A 332 5.98 -26.12 22.56
N SER A 333 6.40 -26.95 21.59
CA SER A 333 7.82 -27.13 21.30
C SER A 333 8.49 -25.81 20.88
N GLN A 334 7.80 -24.99 20.08
CA GLN A 334 8.28 -23.67 19.66
C GLN A 334 8.40 -22.72 20.85
N ALA A 335 7.39 -22.64 21.72
CA ALA A 335 7.42 -21.82 22.93
C ALA A 335 8.57 -22.22 23.87
N ILE A 336 8.81 -23.53 24.05
CA ILE A 336 9.94 -24.03 24.85
C ILE A 336 11.28 -23.64 24.22
N ALA A 337 11.42 -23.78 22.90
CA ALA A 337 12.63 -23.40 22.18
C ALA A 337 12.93 -21.90 22.35
N ILE A 338 11.91 -21.05 22.16
CA ILE A 338 12.01 -19.60 22.39
C ILE A 338 12.41 -19.31 23.84
N TYR A 339 11.69 -19.86 24.82
CA TYR A 339 11.96 -19.62 26.24
C TYR A 339 13.38 -20.03 26.65
N ARG A 340 13.87 -21.19 26.18
CA ARG A 340 15.25 -21.62 26.41
C ARG A 340 16.27 -20.67 25.79
N SER A 341 15.99 -20.16 24.59
CA SER A 341 16.85 -19.15 23.96
C SER A 341 16.88 -17.84 24.75
N LEU A 342 15.74 -17.40 25.28
CA LEU A 342 15.65 -16.19 26.11
C LEU A 342 16.38 -16.35 27.46
N LEU A 343 16.28 -17.53 28.08
CA LEU A 343 17.06 -17.87 29.28
C LEU A 343 18.56 -17.89 29.00
N ALA A 344 18.99 -18.57 27.93
CA ALA A 344 20.40 -18.68 27.55
C ALA A 344 21.00 -17.31 27.18
N GLY A 345 20.20 -16.43 26.58
CA GLY A 345 20.57 -15.05 26.29
C GLY A 345 20.56 -14.12 27.51
N GLY A 346 20.19 -14.61 28.70
CA GLY A 346 20.11 -13.80 29.91
C GLY A 346 18.99 -12.75 29.90
N ILE A 347 18.01 -12.87 28.99
CA ILE A 347 16.88 -11.94 28.82
C ILE A 347 15.74 -12.29 29.77
N VAL A 348 15.62 -13.56 30.11
CA VAL A 348 14.71 -14.06 31.11
C VAL A 348 15.53 -14.57 32.27
N GLU A 349 15.13 -14.20 33.48
CA GLU A 349 15.60 -14.81 34.71
C GLU A 349 14.47 -15.63 35.31
N GLN A 350 14.76 -16.88 35.67
CA GLN A 350 13.78 -17.78 36.29
C GLN A 350 14.07 -17.92 37.79
N PHE A 351 13.02 -17.82 38.60
CA PHE A 351 13.10 -17.96 40.03
C PHE A 351 12.61 -19.33 40.51
N PRO A 352 13.22 -19.89 41.57
CA PRO A 352 12.73 -21.12 42.19
C PRO A 352 11.37 -20.92 42.87
N GLU A 353 11.15 -19.76 43.48
CA GLU A 353 9.91 -19.35 44.13
C GLU A 353 9.30 -18.12 43.42
N PRO A 354 7.97 -17.94 43.45
CA PRO A 354 7.32 -16.76 42.88
C PRO A 354 7.78 -15.46 43.57
N ASP A 355 7.90 -14.37 42.80
CA ASP A 355 8.14 -13.03 43.35
C ASP A 355 6.87 -12.40 43.99
N GLU A 356 6.96 -11.15 44.44
CA GLU A 356 5.85 -10.40 45.05
C GLU A 356 4.62 -10.25 44.14
N GLN A 357 4.81 -10.35 42.83
CA GLN A 357 3.74 -10.31 41.82
C GLN A 357 3.29 -11.72 41.40
N GLY A 358 3.82 -12.78 42.01
CA GLY A 358 3.51 -14.18 41.69
C GLY A 358 4.24 -14.72 40.46
N ARG A 359 5.25 -14.01 39.95
CA ARG A 359 6.00 -14.39 38.74
C ARG A 359 7.11 -15.38 39.07
N ARG A 360 7.21 -16.44 38.27
CA ARG A 360 8.31 -17.43 38.34
C ARG A 360 9.42 -17.17 37.33
N ALA A 361 9.21 -16.23 36.42
CA ALA A 361 10.23 -15.73 35.53
C ALA A 361 9.99 -14.23 35.32
N ARG A 362 11.06 -13.45 35.18
CA ARG A 362 11.00 -12.03 34.85
C ARG A 362 11.87 -11.73 33.64
N LEU A 363 11.59 -10.61 32.99
CA LEU A 363 12.50 -10.03 32.02
C LEU A 363 13.61 -9.30 32.77
N THR A 364 14.85 -9.45 32.32
CA THR A 364 16.02 -8.73 32.85
C THR A 364 16.18 -7.35 32.22
N ILE A 365 15.41 -7.08 31.16
CA ILE A 365 15.32 -5.80 30.46
C ILE A 365 13.98 -5.14 30.77
N GLU A 366 13.98 -3.83 30.95
CA GLU A 366 12.75 -3.04 30.97
C GLU A 366 12.22 -2.95 29.54
N LEU A 367 11.19 -3.72 29.22
CA LEU A 367 10.40 -3.48 28.03
C LEU A 367 9.52 -2.24 28.29
N GLN A 368 9.49 -1.30 27.33
CA GLN A 368 8.50 -0.21 27.37
C GLN A 368 7.08 -0.78 27.48
N GLU A 369 6.19 -0.13 28.24
CA GLU A 369 4.81 -0.60 28.47
C GLU A 369 4.04 -0.84 27.16
N ASP A 370 4.45 -0.17 26.07
CA ASP A 370 3.92 -0.30 24.71
C ASP A 370 4.79 -1.18 23.79
N PHE A 371 5.37 -2.29 24.27
CA PHE A 371 6.08 -3.26 23.41
C PHE A 371 5.12 -3.87 22.36
N ALA A 372 4.87 -3.10 21.30
CA ALA A 372 4.07 -3.47 20.16
C ALA A 372 4.92 -4.32 19.22
N LEU A 373 4.28 -5.22 18.48
CA LEU A 373 4.91 -6.10 17.47
C LEU A 373 5.77 -5.36 16.41
N ASN A 374 5.73 -4.03 16.36
CA ASN A 374 6.50 -3.18 15.46
C ASN A 374 7.77 -2.59 16.09
N GLN A 375 8.03 -2.79 17.39
CA GLN A 375 9.16 -2.17 18.09
C GLN A 375 10.42 -3.06 18.19
N ALA A 376 10.30 -4.37 17.91
CA ALA A 376 11.42 -5.30 18.06
C ALA A 376 12.63 -4.95 17.17
N LEU A 377 12.39 -4.52 15.93
CA LEU A 377 13.45 -4.05 15.05
C LEU A 377 13.86 -2.58 15.35
N SER A 378 13.02 -1.79 16.01
CA SER A 378 13.37 -0.41 16.40
C SER A 378 14.52 -0.36 17.41
N THR A 379 14.59 -1.34 18.33
CA THR A 379 15.74 -1.44 19.26
C THR A 379 17.02 -1.84 18.55
N PHE A 380 16.92 -2.62 17.47
CA PHE A 380 18.06 -2.90 16.59
C PHE A 380 18.50 -1.64 15.84
N ALA A 381 17.55 -0.87 15.29
CA ALA A 381 17.89 0.38 14.58
C ALA A 381 18.65 1.36 15.49
N LEU A 382 18.22 1.52 16.75
CA LEU A 382 18.93 2.33 17.73
C LEU A 382 20.40 1.90 17.91
N ALA A 383 20.65 0.60 18.04
CA ALA A 383 22.01 0.07 18.14
C ALA A 383 22.80 0.18 16.83
N ALA A 384 22.13 0.09 15.69
CA ALA A 384 22.76 0.23 14.38
C ALA A 384 23.16 1.68 14.07
N PHE A 385 22.44 2.67 14.60
CA PHE A 385 22.79 4.09 14.46
C PHE A 385 24.18 4.41 15.02
N ASP A 386 24.59 3.75 16.10
CA ASP A 386 25.91 3.91 16.73
C ASP A 386 27.05 3.36 15.87
N LEU A 387 26.75 2.60 14.80
CA LEU A 387 27.75 2.07 13.86
C LEU A 387 28.12 3.07 12.75
N LEU A 388 27.36 4.16 12.60
CA LEU A 388 27.56 5.14 11.53
C LEU A 388 28.58 6.21 11.93
N ASP A 389 29.39 6.61 10.95
CA ASP A 389 30.26 7.77 11.09
C ASP A 389 29.48 9.06 10.85
N ARG A 390 29.40 9.91 11.87
CA ARG A 390 28.66 11.17 11.87
C ARG A 390 29.28 12.23 10.96
N GLU A 391 30.57 12.13 10.67
CA GLU A 391 31.26 13.05 9.75
C GLU A 391 31.10 12.64 8.28
N SER A 392 30.53 11.45 8.02
CA SER A 392 30.28 10.98 6.65
C SER A 392 29.25 11.87 5.94
N PRO A 393 29.51 12.30 4.69
CA PRO A 393 28.51 12.97 3.85
C PRO A 393 27.23 12.15 3.62
N SER A 394 27.31 10.82 3.72
CA SER A 394 26.17 9.91 3.58
C SER A 394 25.38 9.69 4.86
N TYR A 395 25.80 10.25 6.01
CA TYR A 395 25.24 9.93 7.33
C TYR A 395 23.71 10.01 7.38
N ALA A 396 23.12 11.09 6.86
CA ALA A 396 21.67 11.26 6.85
C ALA A 396 20.97 10.18 5.99
N LEU A 397 21.54 9.80 4.85
CA LEU A 397 21.00 8.76 3.97
C LEU A 397 21.22 7.35 4.55
N ASP A 398 22.31 7.12 5.27
CA ASP A 398 22.61 5.87 5.93
C ASP A 398 21.68 5.64 7.14
N MET A 399 21.33 6.70 7.86
CA MET A 399 20.26 6.68 8.87
C MET A 399 18.91 6.28 8.27
N VAL A 400 18.58 6.82 7.08
CA VAL A 400 17.39 6.41 6.33
C VAL A 400 17.48 4.93 5.95
N SER A 401 18.60 4.44 5.42
CA SER A 401 18.80 3.03 5.08
C SER A 401 18.60 2.10 6.27
N ILE A 402 19.10 2.45 7.45
CA ILE A 402 18.86 1.68 8.69
C ILE A 402 17.35 1.64 9.00
N VAL A 403 16.65 2.77 8.93
CA VAL A 403 15.21 2.81 9.18
C VAL A 403 14.44 2.02 8.13
N GLU A 404 14.73 2.17 6.84
CA GLU A 404 14.08 1.40 5.78
C GLU A 404 14.29 -0.11 5.97
N SER A 405 15.45 -0.52 6.48
CA SER A 405 15.76 -1.93 6.72
C SER A 405 14.86 -2.62 7.74
N ILE A 406 14.24 -1.84 8.64
CA ILE A 406 13.35 -2.35 9.68
C ILE A 406 11.86 -2.24 9.35
N LEU A 407 11.52 -1.61 8.22
CA LEU A 407 10.14 -1.49 7.75
C LEU A 407 9.70 -2.73 6.97
N ASP A 408 8.38 -2.93 6.91
CA ASP A 408 7.78 -3.95 6.06
C ASP A 408 8.11 -3.71 4.58
N ASP A 409 8.38 -4.80 3.84
CA ASP A 409 8.72 -4.71 2.43
C ASP A 409 7.54 -4.23 1.56
N PRO A 410 7.67 -3.09 0.86
CA PRO A 410 6.67 -2.64 -0.08
C PRO A 410 6.81 -3.43 -1.38
N ARG A 411 6.34 -4.68 -1.40
CA ARG A 411 6.55 -5.65 -2.50
C ARG A 411 6.31 -5.08 -3.89
N GLN A 412 5.29 -4.25 -4.09
CA GLN A 412 5.00 -3.63 -5.38
C GLN A 412 6.11 -2.66 -5.84
N ILE A 413 6.71 -1.91 -4.92
CA ILE A 413 7.81 -0.97 -5.19
C ILE A 413 9.08 -1.77 -5.49
N LEU A 414 9.45 -2.71 -4.61
CA LEU A 414 10.65 -3.53 -4.78
C LEU A 414 10.60 -4.37 -6.07
N SER A 415 9.42 -4.90 -6.42
CA SER A 415 9.23 -5.61 -7.69
C SER A 415 9.40 -4.70 -8.91
N ALA A 416 8.96 -3.44 -8.81
CA ALA A 416 9.12 -2.47 -9.89
C ALA A 416 10.58 -2.01 -10.03
N GLN A 417 11.28 -1.76 -8.92
CA GLN A 417 12.72 -1.49 -8.89
C GLN A 417 13.51 -2.65 -9.49
N LEU A 418 13.23 -3.89 -9.08
CA LEU A 418 13.86 -5.08 -9.63
C LEU A 418 13.61 -5.23 -11.14
N LYS A 419 12.37 -5.01 -11.59
CA LYS A 419 12.02 -5.04 -13.02
C LYS A 419 12.82 -3.99 -13.81
N LYS A 420 12.96 -2.78 -13.27
CA LYS A 420 13.72 -1.69 -13.89
C LYS A 420 15.21 -2.03 -13.96
N ALA A 421 15.82 -2.41 -12.84
CA ALA A 421 17.23 -2.78 -12.75
C ALA A 421 17.58 -3.94 -13.68
N ARG A 422 16.73 -4.97 -13.76
CA ARG A 422 16.89 -6.06 -14.73
C ARG A 422 16.77 -5.58 -16.17
N GLY A 423 15.83 -4.67 -16.45
CA GLY A 423 15.68 -4.08 -17.78
C GLY A 423 16.94 -3.33 -18.24
N GLU A 424 17.51 -2.52 -17.35
CA GLU A 424 18.75 -1.76 -17.57
C GLU A 424 19.95 -2.70 -17.73
N ALA A 425 20.09 -3.70 -16.85
CA ALA A 425 21.13 -4.72 -16.96
C ALA A 425 21.06 -5.49 -18.29
N VAL A 426 19.85 -5.90 -18.74
CA VAL A 426 19.67 -6.54 -20.06
C VAL A 426 20.11 -5.62 -21.19
N ALA A 427 19.78 -4.33 -21.12
CA ALA A 427 20.13 -3.36 -22.15
C ALA A 427 21.66 -3.18 -22.21
N GLN A 428 22.31 -3.04 -21.05
CA GLN A 428 23.76 -2.91 -20.95
C GLN A 428 24.47 -4.16 -21.46
N MET A 429 24.09 -5.35 -20.97
CA MET A 429 24.69 -6.61 -21.41
C MET A 429 24.51 -6.87 -22.92
N LYS A 430 23.41 -6.38 -23.52
CA LYS A 430 23.24 -6.40 -24.98
C LYS A 430 24.20 -5.46 -25.69
N ALA A 431 24.43 -4.27 -25.15
CA ALA A 431 25.40 -3.31 -25.69
C ALA A 431 26.84 -3.83 -25.58
N ASP A 432 27.15 -4.54 -24.50
CA ASP A 432 28.45 -5.17 -24.26
C ASP A 432 28.69 -6.46 -25.10
N GLY A 433 27.69 -6.89 -25.88
CA GLY A 433 27.79 -8.07 -26.75
C GLY A 433 27.74 -9.41 -26.02
N MET A 434 27.21 -9.46 -24.79
CA MET A 434 27.16 -10.67 -23.97
C MET A 434 26.19 -11.73 -24.54
N GLU A 435 26.61 -12.99 -24.51
CA GLU A 435 25.83 -14.11 -25.03
C GLU A 435 24.54 -14.33 -24.22
N TYR A 436 23.54 -14.99 -24.83
CA TYR A 436 22.23 -15.16 -24.18
C TYR A 436 22.30 -15.95 -22.85
N GLU A 437 23.05 -17.04 -22.80
CA GLU A 437 23.15 -17.88 -21.60
C GLU A 437 23.84 -17.13 -20.45
N GLU A 438 24.96 -16.46 -20.73
CA GLU A 438 25.69 -15.63 -19.76
C GLU A 438 24.83 -14.49 -19.21
N ARG A 439 24.00 -13.86 -20.05
CA ARG A 439 23.02 -12.85 -19.61
C ARG A 439 22.00 -13.43 -18.65
N MET A 440 21.48 -14.62 -18.93
CA MET A 440 20.47 -15.23 -18.06
C MET A 440 21.03 -15.59 -16.68
N GLU A 441 22.30 -16.00 -16.61
CA GLU A 441 23.00 -16.21 -15.33
C GLU A 441 23.23 -14.89 -14.60
N ALA A 442 23.78 -13.87 -15.27
CA ALA A 442 24.04 -12.57 -14.65
C ALA A 442 22.74 -11.89 -14.17
N LEU A 443 21.63 -12.05 -14.89
CA LEU A 443 20.32 -11.53 -14.49
C LEU A 443 19.73 -12.17 -13.24
N ALA A 444 20.15 -13.40 -12.91
CA ALA A 444 19.70 -14.08 -11.70
C ALA A 444 20.22 -13.37 -10.43
N GLU A 445 21.41 -12.78 -10.52
CA GLU A 445 22.08 -12.04 -9.44
C GLU A 445 21.61 -10.58 -9.33
N VAL A 446 20.95 -10.03 -10.36
CA VAL A 446 20.43 -8.66 -10.31
C VAL A 446 19.31 -8.54 -9.27
N MET A 447 19.54 -7.66 -8.31
CA MET A 447 18.62 -7.31 -7.22
C MET A 447 18.26 -5.81 -7.26
N TYR A 448 17.25 -5.43 -6.47
CA TYR A 448 16.97 -4.01 -6.22
C TYR A 448 18.04 -3.40 -5.29
N PRO A 449 18.18 -2.06 -5.19
CA PRO A 449 19.19 -1.44 -4.33
C PRO A 449 19.02 -1.78 -2.85
N MET A 450 20.10 -2.25 -2.21
CA MET A 450 20.15 -2.66 -0.80
C MET A 450 21.31 -1.95 -0.08
N PRO A 451 21.19 -0.64 0.20
CA PRO A 451 22.25 0.12 0.85
C PRO A 451 22.57 -0.44 2.24
N LEU A 452 23.85 -0.49 2.59
CA LEU A 452 24.37 -1.02 3.86
C LEU A 452 24.03 -2.50 4.12
N ASP A 453 23.73 -3.30 3.10
CA ASP A 453 23.32 -4.69 3.25
C ASP A 453 24.28 -5.53 4.12
N ASP A 454 25.57 -5.53 3.80
CA ASP A 454 26.59 -6.27 4.54
C ASP A 454 26.70 -5.81 6.00
N LEU A 455 26.68 -4.48 6.22
CA LEU A 455 26.74 -3.88 7.55
C LEU A 455 25.50 -4.26 8.37
N LEU A 456 24.31 -4.11 7.79
CA LEU A 456 23.04 -4.34 8.45
C LEU A 456 22.82 -5.81 8.78
N LEU A 457 23.10 -6.71 7.83
CA LEU A 457 22.98 -8.15 8.04
C LEU A 457 24.00 -8.62 9.08
N GLY A 458 25.25 -8.16 9.02
CA GLY A 458 26.28 -8.46 10.00
C GLY A 458 25.95 -7.94 11.41
N ALA A 459 25.48 -6.69 11.51
CA ALA A 459 25.04 -6.09 12.76
C ALA A 459 23.83 -6.82 13.34
N TYR A 460 22.86 -7.20 12.49
CA TYR A 460 21.67 -7.93 12.89
C TYR A 460 22.01 -9.31 13.45
N GLU A 461 22.89 -10.05 12.78
CA GLU A 461 23.40 -11.34 13.22
C GLU A 461 24.10 -11.28 14.57
N THR A 462 24.79 -10.18 14.85
CA THR A 462 25.43 -9.95 16.14
C THR A 462 24.39 -9.56 17.20
N TYR A 463 23.48 -8.65 16.86
CA TYR A 463 22.45 -8.13 17.77
C TYR A 463 21.49 -9.23 18.24
N ARG A 464 21.03 -10.10 17.32
CA ARG A 464 20.09 -11.18 17.63
C ARG A 464 20.63 -12.23 18.60
N ARG A 465 21.97 -12.35 18.75
CA ARG A 465 22.59 -13.24 19.75
C ARG A 465 22.29 -12.76 21.18
N GLY A 466 22.28 -11.45 21.39
CA GLY A 466 21.92 -10.82 22.66
C GLY A 466 20.42 -10.51 22.79
N HIS A 467 19.68 -10.44 21.68
CA HIS A 467 18.28 -10.01 21.65
C HIS A 467 17.42 -11.03 20.88
N PRO A 468 17.17 -12.24 21.44
CA PRO A 468 16.54 -13.33 20.69
C PRO A 468 15.13 -13.02 20.21
N TRP A 469 14.44 -12.05 20.82
CA TRP A 469 13.08 -11.68 20.43
C TRP A 469 12.99 -11.08 19.04
N VAL A 470 14.08 -10.47 18.58
CA VAL A 470 14.16 -9.92 17.24
C VAL A 470 14.26 -11.02 16.19
N GLY A 471 14.68 -12.23 16.56
CA GLY A 471 14.83 -13.37 15.65
C GLY A 471 13.55 -13.87 14.96
N ASP A 472 12.37 -13.39 15.39
CA ASP A 472 11.10 -13.61 14.67
C ASP A 472 10.94 -12.71 13.45
N TYR A 473 11.79 -11.70 13.33
CA TYR A 473 11.80 -10.67 12.32
C TYR A 473 13.08 -10.80 11.49
N THR A 474 13.06 -10.20 10.31
CA THR A 474 14.23 -10.15 9.44
C THR A 474 14.46 -8.69 9.08
N VAL A 475 15.70 -8.24 9.27
CA VAL A 475 16.14 -6.98 8.66
C VAL A 475 16.15 -7.20 7.15
N SER A 476 15.57 -6.24 6.43
CA SER A 476 15.42 -6.30 4.97
C SER A 476 15.97 -5.01 4.38
N PRO A 477 17.29 -4.93 4.13
CA PRO A 477 17.92 -3.78 3.49
C PRO A 477 17.23 -3.45 2.16
N LYS A 478 16.86 -2.19 1.98
CA LYS A 478 16.15 -1.68 0.81
C LYS A 478 16.27 -0.17 0.74
N SER A 479 16.07 0.38 -0.45
CA SER A 479 16.08 1.83 -0.71
C SER A 479 14.80 2.24 -1.41
N VAL A 480 13.98 3.06 -0.76
CA VAL A 480 12.79 3.67 -1.38
C VAL A 480 12.76 5.16 -1.07
N VAL A 481 12.84 5.54 0.21
CA VAL A 481 12.97 6.95 0.61
C VAL A 481 14.33 7.47 0.17
N ARG A 482 15.39 6.69 0.40
CA ARG A 482 16.74 7.06 -0.02
C ARG A 482 16.82 7.17 -1.55
N ASP A 483 16.34 6.19 -2.30
CA ASP A 483 16.32 6.21 -3.78
C ASP A 483 15.53 7.41 -4.33
N MET A 484 14.35 7.69 -3.77
CA MET A 484 13.55 8.86 -4.15
C MET A 484 14.26 10.18 -3.83
N PHE A 485 14.92 10.25 -2.67
CA PHE A 485 15.69 11.41 -2.28
C PHE A 485 16.90 11.57 -3.19
N GLU A 486 17.77 10.56 -3.33
CA GLU A 486 18.99 10.53 -4.15
C GLU A 486 18.73 11.01 -5.58
N ARG A 487 17.67 10.50 -6.21
CA ARG A 487 17.24 10.88 -7.58
C ARG A 487 16.51 12.23 -7.68
N ALA A 488 16.40 12.94 -6.57
CA ALA A 488 15.69 14.22 -6.48
C ALA A 488 14.24 14.19 -7.05
N MET A 489 13.59 13.03 -7.03
CA MET A 489 12.28 12.84 -7.65
C MET A 489 11.15 13.34 -6.75
N THR A 490 10.17 14.00 -7.35
CA THR A 490 8.86 14.23 -6.77
C THR A 490 8.06 12.92 -6.68
N PHE A 491 6.98 12.92 -5.89
CA PHE A 491 6.09 11.76 -5.81
C PHE A 491 5.53 11.36 -7.18
N GLY A 492 5.16 12.34 -8.01
CA GLY A 492 4.63 12.07 -9.36
C GLY A 492 5.66 11.40 -10.27
N GLU A 493 6.90 11.90 -10.27
CA GLU A 493 8.00 11.37 -11.06
C GLU A 493 8.38 9.96 -10.62
N TYR A 494 8.50 9.72 -9.30
CA TYR A 494 8.81 8.38 -8.78
C TYR A 494 7.75 7.35 -9.18
N ILE A 495 6.47 7.74 -9.14
CA ILE A 495 5.36 6.90 -9.59
C ILE A 495 5.45 6.62 -11.09
N GLN A 496 5.83 7.60 -11.90
CA GLN A 496 6.00 7.44 -13.35
C GLN A 496 7.20 6.56 -13.69
N PHE A 497 8.35 6.83 -13.06
CA PHE A 497 9.63 6.16 -13.32
C PHE A 497 9.54 4.65 -13.08
N TYR A 498 8.85 4.23 -12.02
CA TYR A 498 8.62 2.82 -11.68
C TYR A 498 7.27 2.26 -12.13
N GLU A 499 6.49 3.00 -12.93
CA GLU A 499 5.16 2.57 -13.43
C GLU A 499 4.16 2.20 -12.30
N LEU A 500 4.22 2.89 -11.16
CA LEU A 500 3.50 2.58 -9.92
C LEU A 500 2.12 3.25 -9.81
N ALA A 501 1.54 3.75 -10.91
CA ALA A 501 0.29 4.53 -10.89
C ALA A 501 -0.92 3.81 -10.25
N ARG A 502 -0.89 2.47 -10.18
CA ARG A 502 -1.93 1.64 -9.55
C ARG A 502 -1.68 1.38 -8.06
N SER A 503 -0.50 1.73 -7.58
CA SER A 503 0.02 1.48 -6.23
C SER A 503 0.40 2.77 -5.50
N GLU A 504 -0.10 3.94 -5.93
CA GLU A 504 0.18 5.24 -5.29
C GLU A 504 -0.08 5.20 -3.78
N GLY A 505 -1.16 4.57 -3.34
CA GLY A 505 -1.48 4.40 -1.92
C GLY A 505 -0.48 3.54 -1.16
N THR A 506 0.11 2.52 -1.80
CA THR A 506 1.17 1.70 -1.20
C THR A 506 2.45 2.51 -1.03
N VAL A 507 2.83 3.29 -2.05
CA VAL A 507 4.00 4.18 -1.98
C VAL A 507 3.82 5.18 -0.86
N LEU A 508 2.70 5.91 -0.84
CA LEU A 508 2.46 6.92 0.17
C LEU A 508 2.43 6.33 1.59
N ARG A 509 1.80 5.16 1.78
CA ARG A 509 1.79 4.49 3.08
C ARG A 509 3.20 4.16 3.55
N TYR A 510 4.04 3.62 2.67
CA TYR A 510 5.42 3.32 3.00
C TYR A 510 6.22 4.59 3.36
N LEU A 511 6.06 5.68 2.58
CA LEU A 511 6.71 6.98 2.88
C LEU A 511 6.24 7.54 4.23
N ALA A 512 4.95 7.42 4.55
CA ALA A 512 4.40 7.83 5.85
C ALA A 512 4.91 6.95 7.00
N ASP A 513 5.04 5.64 6.80
CA ASP A 513 5.63 4.70 7.76
C ASP A 513 7.10 5.05 8.02
N ALA A 514 7.88 5.35 6.97
CA ALA A 514 9.25 5.80 7.08
C ALA A 514 9.38 7.13 7.82
N TYR A 515 8.55 8.14 7.48
CA TYR A 515 8.51 9.42 8.17
C TYR A 515 8.24 9.26 9.67
N ARG A 516 7.21 8.49 10.04
CA ARG A 516 6.87 8.24 11.45
C ARG A 516 8.00 7.52 12.18
N THR A 517 8.63 6.55 11.52
CA THR A 517 9.71 5.76 12.13
C THR A 517 10.96 6.60 12.32
N LEU A 518 11.37 7.38 11.33
CA LEU A 518 12.48 8.34 11.45
C LEU A 518 12.22 9.36 12.56
N SER A 519 11.01 9.93 12.60
CA SER A 519 10.65 10.96 13.57
C SER A 519 10.62 10.45 15.02
N ARG A 520 10.19 9.20 15.24
CA ARG A 520 10.04 8.61 16.59
C ARG A 520 11.25 7.82 17.07
N THR A 521 11.96 7.14 16.16
CA THR A 521 13.00 6.17 16.52
C THR A 521 14.36 6.85 16.63
N VAL A 522 14.64 7.89 15.82
CA VAL A 522 15.94 8.56 15.84
C VAL A 522 16.01 9.53 17.03
N PRO A 523 16.92 9.33 17.99
CA PRO A 523 17.13 10.25 19.11
C PRO A 523 17.58 11.64 18.64
N GLU A 524 17.14 12.69 19.33
CA GLU A 524 17.40 14.09 18.92
C GLU A 524 18.89 14.42 18.80
N HIS A 525 19.74 13.86 19.67
CA HIS A 525 21.18 14.09 19.66
C HIS A 525 21.92 13.46 18.46
N LEU A 526 21.29 12.49 17.77
CA LEU A 526 21.80 11.87 16.55
C LEU A 526 21.31 12.58 15.28
N LYS A 527 20.39 13.55 15.39
CA LYS A 527 19.90 14.29 14.24
C LYS A 527 20.89 15.39 13.86
N THR A 528 21.50 15.27 12.69
CA THR A 528 22.21 16.36 12.01
C THR A 528 21.23 17.27 11.30
N ASP A 529 21.64 18.48 10.93
CA ASP A 529 20.77 19.40 10.19
C ASP A 529 20.28 18.80 8.86
N ASP A 530 21.13 18.07 8.15
CA ASP A 530 20.76 17.37 6.91
C ASP A 530 19.71 16.26 7.15
N LEU A 531 19.80 15.54 8.28
CA LEU A 531 18.80 14.53 8.62
C LEU A 531 17.46 15.19 9.01
N VAL A 532 17.49 16.30 9.73
CA VAL A 532 16.26 17.05 10.05
C VAL A 532 15.62 17.61 8.78
N ASP A 533 16.42 18.20 7.87
CA ASP A 533 15.98 18.65 6.55
C ASP A 533 15.27 17.52 5.78
N LEU A 534 15.87 16.32 5.75
CA LEU A 534 15.30 15.15 5.08
C LEU A 534 13.98 14.70 5.73
N ILE A 535 13.93 14.62 7.06
CA ILE A 535 12.71 14.24 7.80
C ILE A 535 11.58 15.24 7.55
N GLU A 536 11.87 16.54 7.56
CA GLU A 536 10.90 17.58 7.28
C GLU A 536 10.42 17.55 5.83
N TRP A 537 11.33 17.36 4.87
CA TRP A 537 10.99 17.16 3.46
C TRP A 537 10.05 15.97 3.27
N LEU A 538 10.38 14.83 3.86
CA LEU A 538 9.58 13.62 3.73
C LEU A 538 8.18 13.82 4.34
N GLY A 539 8.10 14.47 5.50
CA GLY A 539 6.83 14.84 6.14
C GLY A 539 5.99 15.76 5.26
N GLU A 540 6.59 16.80 4.70
CA GLU A 540 5.90 17.75 3.81
C GLU A 540 5.43 17.07 2.53
N LEU A 541 6.26 16.23 1.91
CA LEU A 541 5.91 15.45 0.72
C LEU A 541 4.67 14.59 0.97
N VAL A 542 4.63 13.86 2.08
CA VAL A 542 3.47 13.03 2.45
C VAL A 542 2.22 13.90 2.65
N ARG A 543 2.33 15.05 3.34
CA ARG A 543 1.19 15.96 3.56
C ARG A 543 0.64 16.55 2.26
N GLN A 544 1.51 16.98 1.35
CA GLN A 544 1.12 17.56 0.06
C GLN A 544 0.43 16.53 -0.85
N VAL A 545 0.86 15.26 -0.80
CA VAL A 545 0.20 14.18 -1.53
C VAL A 545 -1.15 13.83 -0.88
N ASP A 546 -1.19 13.56 0.42
CA ASP A 546 -2.42 13.27 1.17
C ASP A 546 -2.18 13.40 2.70
N SER A 547 -2.69 14.48 3.30
CA SER A 547 -2.53 14.75 4.73
C SER A 547 -3.19 13.71 5.64
N SER A 548 -4.17 12.96 5.14
CA SER A 548 -5.03 12.13 5.99
C SER A 548 -4.29 11.06 6.79
N LEU A 549 -3.19 10.53 6.26
CA LEU A 549 -2.37 9.51 6.95
C LEU A 549 -1.58 10.08 8.13
N ILE A 550 -1.14 11.33 8.02
CA ILE A 550 -0.43 12.03 9.09
C ILE A 550 -1.44 12.56 10.11
N ASP A 551 -2.54 13.16 9.64
CA ASP A 551 -3.60 13.68 10.50
C ASP A 551 -4.20 12.57 11.38
N GLU A 552 -4.43 11.37 10.84
CA GLU A 552 -4.89 10.20 11.63
C GLU A 552 -3.90 9.82 12.73
N TRP A 553 -2.61 9.87 12.44
CA TRP A 553 -1.56 9.55 13.41
C TRP A 553 -1.44 10.64 14.50
N GLU A 554 -1.46 11.92 14.13
CA GLU A 554 -1.44 13.04 15.08
C GLU A 554 -2.65 12.95 16.04
N LYS A 555 -3.83 12.60 15.51
CA LYS A 555 -5.05 12.40 16.32
C LYS A 555 -4.97 11.22 17.30
N LEU A 556 -4.30 10.13 16.92
CA LEU A 556 -4.10 8.97 17.80
C LEU A 556 -3.07 9.26 18.90
N THR A 557 -2.15 10.18 18.65
CA THR A 557 -1.06 10.54 19.58
C THR A 557 -1.53 11.62 20.57
N ASN A 558 -2.34 12.59 20.11
CA ASN A 558 -2.95 13.65 20.93
C ASN A 558 -4.49 13.69 20.73
N PRO A 559 -5.26 12.89 21.48
CA PRO A 559 -6.72 12.85 21.35
C PRO A 559 -7.43 14.17 21.72
N GLU A 560 -6.83 14.99 22.59
CA GLU A 560 -7.44 16.23 23.09
C GLU A 560 -7.40 17.38 22.07
N GLU A 561 -6.35 17.47 21.23
CA GLU A 561 -6.26 18.46 20.13
C GLU A 561 -7.08 18.04 18.88
N ALA A 562 -7.37 16.75 18.75
CA ALA A 562 -8.03 16.15 17.58
C ALA A 562 -9.49 16.60 17.36
N LEU A 563 -10.18 17.02 18.43
CA LEU A 563 -11.60 17.37 18.38
C LEU A 563 -11.84 18.77 17.78
N GLU A 564 -10.91 19.71 17.94
CA GLU A 564 -11.02 21.08 17.41
C GLU A 564 -10.69 21.16 15.91
N LEU A 565 -9.83 20.27 15.40
CA LEU A 565 -9.41 20.22 13.99
C LEU A 565 -10.46 19.66 13.01
N LYS A 566 -11.56 19.07 13.53
CA LYS A 566 -12.46 18.19 12.76
C LYS A 566 -13.30 18.91 11.70
N ASP A 567 -13.61 20.19 11.91
CA ASP A 567 -14.43 21.01 11.00
C ASP A 567 -13.63 22.04 10.19
N GLN A 568 -12.35 22.29 10.51
CA GLN A 568 -11.56 23.36 9.86
C GLN A 568 -10.63 22.88 8.73
N LEU A 569 -10.29 21.59 8.67
CA LEU A 569 -9.28 21.06 7.73
C LEU A 569 -9.85 20.37 6.48
N GLU A 570 -11.17 20.28 6.33
CA GLU A 570 -11.70 19.98 5.01
C GLU A 570 -11.45 21.21 4.11
N THR A 571 -10.58 21.03 3.11
CA THR A 571 -10.42 21.84 1.87
C THR A 571 -9.35 22.94 1.76
N LYS A 572 -8.34 23.04 2.64
CA LYS A 572 -7.10 23.79 2.30
C LYS A 572 -5.85 23.03 2.73
N VAL A 573 -5.19 22.39 1.75
CA VAL A 573 -3.80 21.93 1.92
C VAL A 573 -2.97 23.14 2.32
N ARG A 574 -2.18 23.02 3.40
CA ARG A 574 -1.29 24.10 3.84
C ARG A 574 -0.34 24.44 2.68
N PRO A 575 -0.10 25.74 2.40
CA PRO A 575 0.88 26.15 1.40
C PRO A 575 2.23 25.46 1.66
N VAL A 576 2.86 24.92 0.63
CA VAL A 576 4.16 24.21 0.79
C VAL A 576 5.24 25.18 1.26
N THR A 577 5.14 26.45 0.87
CA THR A 577 6.02 27.53 1.32
C THR A 577 5.87 27.86 2.81
N ALA A 578 4.80 27.41 3.46
CA ALA A 578 4.59 27.61 4.88
C ALA A 578 5.52 26.75 5.77
N ASN A 579 6.26 25.80 5.18
CA ASN A 579 7.39 25.12 5.79
C ASN A 579 8.67 25.47 5.02
N PRO A 580 9.36 26.58 5.36
CA PRO A 580 10.50 27.07 4.59
C PRO A 580 11.65 26.06 4.50
N ARG A 581 11.86 25.25 5.53
CA ARG A 581 12.96 24.28 5.60
C ARG A 581 12.71 23.10 4.66
N ALA A 582 11.53 22.48 4.71
CA ALA A 582 11.12 21.48 3.72
C ALA A 582 11.07 22.05 2.29
N PHE A 583 10.61 23.29 2.12
CA PHE A 583 10.54 23.93 0.80
C PHE A 583 11.92 24.18 0.19
N ARG A 584 12.94 24.57 0.99
CA ARG A 584 14.33 24.64 0.52
C ARG A 584 14.84 23.29 0.00
N VAL A 585 14.49 22.19 0.65
CA VAL A 585 14.85 20.84 0.15
C VAL A 585 14.14 20.51 -1.16
N LEU A 586 12.86 20.89 -1.31
CA LEU A 586 12.14 20.73 -2.59
C LEU A 586 12.80 21.52 -3.72
N VAL A 587 13.22 22.76 -3.46
CA VAL A 587 13.96 23.59 -4.42
C VAL A 587 15.32 22.97 -4.74
N ARG A 588 16.08 22.51 -3.74
CA ARG A 588 17.35 21.81 -3.93
C ARG A 588 17.19 20.59 -4.83
N ASN A 589 16.18 19.76 -4.57
CA ASN A 589 15.91 18.58 -5.38
C ASN A 589 15.52 18.97 -6.81
N ALA A 590 14.61 19.92 -6.99
CA ALA A 590 14.19 20.36 -8.32
C ALA A 590 15.35 20.90 -9.16
N MET A 591 16.27 21.66 -8.55
CA MET A 591 17.49 22.13 -9.23
C MET A 591 18.45 20.98 -9.56
N PHE A 592 18.69 20.07 -8.61
CA PHE A 592 19.60 18.95 -8.82
C PHE A 592 19.07 17.96 -9.86
N ARG A 593 17.75 17.81 -9.98
CA ARG A 593 17.11 17.00 -11.04
C ARG A 593 17.48 17.50 -12.43
N LEU A 594 17.61 18.82 -12.62
CA LEU A 594 18.08 19.38 -13.89
C LEU A 594 19.54 18.98 -14.15
N VAL A 595 20.40 19.04 -13.13
CA VAL A 595 21.81 18.60 -13.24
C VAL A 595 21.89 17.12 -13.62
N GLU A 596 21.10 16.25 -12.99
CA GLU A 596 21.06 14.83 -13.36
C GLU A 596 20.69 14.63 -14.82
N LEU A 597 19.63 15.31 -15.29
CA LEU A 597 19.17 15.20 -16.67
C LEU A 597 20.19 15.73 -17.68
N CYS A 598 20.92 16.80 -17.34
CA CYS A 598 22.05 17.29 -18.12
C CYS A 598 23.17 16.25 -18.21
N ALA A 599 23.51 15.61 -17.09
CA ALA A 599 24.58 14.61 -17.02
C ALA A 599 24.32 13.36 -17.87
N ILE A 600 23.05 13.00 -18.07
CA ILE A 600 22.64 11.86 -18.93
C ILE A 600 22.09 12.30 -20.29
N GLU A 601 22.29 13.57 -20.66
CA GLU A 601 21.91 14.17 -21.95
C GLU A 601 20.44 13.89 -22.33
N LYS A 602 19.53 13.99 -21.37
CA LYS A 602 18.07 13.80 -21.58
C LYS A 602 17.39 15.09 -22.02
N GLU A 603 17.76 15.59 -23.18
CA GLU A 603 17.22 16.84 -23.77
C GLU A 603 15.69 16.87 -23.80
N ASP A 604 15.03 15.79 -24.24
CA ASP A 604 13.56 15.71 -24.29
C ASP A 604 12.90 15.96 -22.92
N GLU A 605 13.49 15.47 -21.81
CA GLU A 605 12.96 15.67 -20.46
C GLU A 605 13.28 17.08 -19.93
N LEU A 606 14.45 17.62 -20.29
CA LEU A 606 14.85 18.99 -19.97
C LEU A 606 13.93 20.03 -20.66
N GLU A 607 13.60 19.81 -21.93
CA GLU A 607 12.66 20.65 -22.68
C GLU A 607 11.24 20.61 -22.09
N GLU A 608 10.80 19.46 -21.56
CA GLU A 608 9.49 19.37 -20.88
C GLU A 608 9.48 20.20 -19.57
N LEU A 609 10.59 20.21 -18.83
CA LEU A 609 10.73 20.94 -17.56
C LEU A 609 11.00 22.44 -17.76
N ALA A 610 11.72 22.79 -18.82
CA ALA A 610 12.19 24.14 -19.10
C ALA A 610 12.21 24.40 -20.62
N PRO A 611 11.02 24.63 -21.23
CA PRO A 611 10.88 24.75 -22.68
C PRO A 611 11.48 26.03 -23.27
N ASP A 612 11.77 27.02 -22.43
CA ASP A 612 12.31 28.31 -22.85
C ASP A 612 13.85 28.32 -22.98
N VAL A 613 14.51 27.21 -22.63
CA VAL A 613 15.98 27.05 -22.69
C VAL A 613 16.35 26.19 -23.89
N ASP A 614 17.34 26.66 -24.67
CA ASP A 614 17.96 25.86 -25.74
C ASP A 614 18.98 24.89 -25.12
N TRP A 615 18.50 23.74 -24.66
CA TRP A 615 19.31 22.76 -23.93
C TRP A 615 20.40 22.15 -24.80
N GLY A 616 20.14 21.87 -26.08
CA GLY A 616 21.15 21.35 -27.01
C GLY A 616 22.34 22.29 -27.12
N ALA A 617 22.10 23.57 -27.40
CA ALA A 617 23.19 24.56 -27.49
C ALA A 617 23.92 24.77 -26.15
N ALA A 618 23.21 24.73 -25.03
CA ALA A 618 23.79 24.94 -23.72
C ALA A 618 24.66 23.74 -23.26
N LEU A 619 24.22 22.51 -23.52
CA LEU A 619 24.99 21.30 -23.24
C LEU A 619 26.21 21.20 -24.15
N ASP A 620 26.06 21.48 -25.45
CA ASP A 620 27.19 21.54 -26.39
C ASP A 620 28.27 22.52 -25.90
N ALA A 621 27.86 23.67 -25.37
CA ALA A 621 28.78 24.67 -24.85
C ALA A 621 29.47 24.23 -23.55
N TYR A 622 28.77 23.52 -22.65
CA TYR A 622 29.37 22.92 -21.46
C TYR A 622 30.38 21.83 -21.84
N TYR A 623 29.97 20.88 -22.70
CA TYR A 623 30.80 19.74 -23.10
C TYR A 623 31.98 20.11 -24.01
N ALA A 624 32.00 21.34 -24.54
CA ALA A 624 33.17 21.90 -25.19
C ALA A 624 34.30 22.23 -24.19
N ASP A 625 33.95 22.56 -22.94
CA ASP A 625 34.89 22.93 -21.88
C ASP A 625 35.20 21.74 -20.93
N HIS A 626 34.22 20.85 -20.69
CA HIS A 626 34.31 19.76 -19.69
C HIS A 626 33.81 18.42 -20.24
N GLU A 627 34.44 17.31 -19.84
CA GLU A 627 34.09 15.97 -20.39
C GLU A 627 32.87 15.31 -19.71
N GLU A 628 32.54 15.69 -18.48
CA GLU A 628 31.52 15.01 -17.66
C GLU A 628 30.84 16.00 -16.69
N ILE A 629 29.63 15.66 -16.24
CA ILE A 629 28.91 16.31 -15.14
C ILE A 629 28.82 15.32 -13.98
N PHE A 630 29.40 15.65 -12.82
CA PHE A 630 29.28 14.79 -11.64
C PHE A 630 27.92 14.93 -10.94
N THR A 631 27.38 13.81 -10.48
CA THR A 631 26.08 13.69 -9.80
C THR A 631 26.18 12.95 -8.45
N ASP A 632 27.40 12.86 -7.90
CA ASP A 632 27.66 12.21 -6.61
C ASP A 632 27.12 13.03 -5.41
N ALA A 633 27.24 12.47 -4.19
CA ALA A 633 26.75 13.11 -2.97
C ALA A 633 27.34 14.52 -2.75
N ASP A 634 28.60 14.71 -3.15
CA ASP A 634 29.29 16.00 -3.08
C ASP A 634 28.74 17.00 -4.11
N ALA A 635 28.41 16.56 -5.34
CA ALA A 635 27.77 17.39 -6.36
C ALA A 635 26.40 17.94 -5.91
N ARG A 636 25.72 17.20 -5.03
CA ARG A 636 24.47 17.62 -4.41
C ARG A 636 24.65 18.45 -3.13
N GLY A 637 25.88 18.59 -2.66
CA GLY A 637 26.20 19.27 -1.41
C GLY A 637 25.68 20.71 -1.37
N PRO A 638 25.32 21.24 -0.19
CA PRO A 638 24.76 22.59 -0.06
C PRO A 638 25.72 23.69 -0.52
N ALA A 639 27.02 23.42 -0.63
CA ALA A 639 28.03 24.35 -1.12
C ALA A 639 27.83 24.75 -2.59
N LEU A 640 27.19 23.90 -3.40
CA LEU A 640 26.96 24.13 -4.83
C LEU A 640 25.59 24.73 -5.15
N LEU A 641 24.76 25.00 -4.13
CA LEU A 641 23.44 25.59 -4.30
C LEU A 641 23.36 26.93 -3.56
N ARG A 642 23.09 28.01 -4.31
CA ARG A 642 22.81 29.34 -3.76
C ARG A 642 21.33 29.65 -3.92
N ILE A 643 20.66 29.99 -2.81
CA ILE A 643 19.27 30.46 -2.79
C ILE A 643 19.24 31.88 -2.24
N GLU A 644 18.70 32.82 -3.02
CA GLU A 644 18.42 34.20 -2.60
C GLU A 644 16.91 34.37 -2.44
N GLU A 645 16.48 34.67 -1.21
CA GLU A 645 15.06 34.75 -0.86
C GLU A 645 14.57 36.20 -1.00
N GLU A 646 13.66 36.43 -1.95
CA GLU A 646 12.93 37.70 -2.09
C GLU A 646 11.43 37.50 -1.79
N SER A 647 10.72 38.61 -1.54
CA SER A 647 9.29 38.58 -1.26
C SER A 647 8.50 38.18 -2.52
N GLY A 648 8.07 36.92 -2.60
CA GLY A 648 7.22 36.40 -3.68
C GLY A 648 7.97 35.59 -4.75
N LEU A 649 9.30 35.56 -4.71
CA LEU A 649 10.15 34.88 -5.68
C LEU A 649 11.48 34.50 -5.02
N TRP A 650 12.01 33.30 -5.25
CA TRP A 650 13.39 32.98 -4.87
C TRP A 650 14.27 32.88 -6.13
N ARG A 651 15.47 33.45 -6.10
CA ARG A 651 16.47 33.24 -7.16
C ARG A 651 17.41 32.13 -6.73
N VAL A 652 17.67 31.18 -7.62
CA VAL A 652 18.43 29.99 -7.28
C VAL A 652 19.45 29.71 -8.36
N ARG A 653 20.68 29.39 -7.93
CA ARG A 653 21.75 28.93 -8.82
C ARG A 653 22.30 27.62 -8.29
N GLN A 654 22.29 26.59 -9.13
CA GLN A 654 22.96 25.32 -8.88
C GLN A 654 24.24 25.28 -9.72
N THR A 655 25.39 25.40 -9.07
CA THR A 655 26.70 25.26 -9.70
C THR A 655 26.93 23.79 -10.05
N ILE A 656 27.48 23.55 -11.25
CA ILE A 656 27.83 22.22 -11.71
C ILE A 656 29.19 21.82 -11.15
N LYS A 657 29.29 20.59 -10.65
CA LYS A 657 30.56 19.99 -10.25
C LYS A 657 31.19 19.33 -11.48
N ASP A 658 32.22 19.98 -12.01
CA ASP A 658 33.01 19.50 -13.14
C ASP A 658 34.24 18.68 -12.68
N PRO A 659 34.85 17.89 -13.57
CA PRO A 659 36.04 17.09 -13.26
C PRO A 659 37.29 17.90 -12.88
N ALA A 660 37.43 19.13 -13.38
CA ALA A 660 38.57 20.00 -13.11
C ALA A 660 38.44 20.72 -11.75
N GLY A 661 37.23 20.80 -11.20
CA GLY A 661 36.91 21.53 -9.97
C GLY A 661 36.84 23.04 -10.17
N ASP A 662 36.65 23.51 -11.40
CA ASP A 662 36.64 24.94 -11.75
C ASP A 662 35.35 25.63 -11.29
N ALA A 663 34.25 24.89 -11.22
CA ALA A 663 32.93 25.34 -10.79
C ALA A 663 32.42 26.56 -11.58
N ASP A 664 32.77 26.64 -12.88
CA ASP A 664 32.55 27.81 -13.75
C ASP A 664 31.20 27.80 -14.48
N TRP A 665 30.44 26.71 -14.42
CA TRP A 665 29.10 26.60 -14.98
C TRP A 665 28.02 26.42 -13.91
N GLY A 666 26.81 26.92 -14.18
CA GLY A 666 25.66 26.71 -13.29
C GLY A 666 24.32 26.90 -13.97
N ILE A 667 23.29 26.27 -13.40
CA ILE A 667 21.90 26.42 -13.82
C ILE A 667 21.28 27.54 -12.97
N ASP A 668 20.82 28.61 -13.63
CA ASP A 668 20.10 29.71 -12.98
C ASP A 668 18.59 29.53 -13.14
N ALA A 669 17.82 29.73 -12.06
CA ALA A 669 16.37 29.62 -12.08
C ALA A 669 15.70 30.59 -11.09
N GLN A 670 14.40 30.81 -11.29
CA GLN A 670 13.52 31.53 -10.36
C GLN A 670 12.43 30.59 -9.86
N VAL A 671 12.13 30.61 -8.56
CA VAL A 671 11.08 29.81 -7.93
C VAL A 671 9.82 30.64 -7.76
N ASP A 672 8.74 30.27 -8.44
CA ASP A 672 7.42 30.88 -8.25
C ASP A 672 6.76 30.32 -6.99
N LEU A 673 6.69 31.13 -5.93
CA LEU A 673 6.14 30.71 -4.64
C LEU A 673 4.62 30.43 -4.71
N ALA A 674 3.87 31.21 -5.49
CA ALA A 674 2.42 31.07 -5.58
C ALA A 674 2.03 29.83 -6.39
N ALA A 675 2.70 29.61 -7.53
CA ALA A 675 2.54 28.39 -8.30
C ALA A 675 2.99 27.16 -7.51
N SER A 676 4.06 27.29 -6.71
CA SER A 676 4.52 26.22 -5.83
C SER A 676 3.47 25.82 -4.79
N ASP A 677 2.77 26.79 -4.19
CA ASP A 677 1.68 26.54 -3.24
C ASP A 677 0.41 25.95 -3.89
N GLU A 678 0.16 26.27 -5.15
CA GLU A 678 -0.92 25.66 -5.92
C GLU A 678 -0.63 24.20 -6.26
N GLU A 679 0.60 23.91 -6.69
CA GLU A 679 1.02 22.58 -7.14
C GLU A 679 1.49 21.65 -6.01
N GLY A 680 1.87 22.20 -4.85
CA GLY A 680 2.42 21.43 -3.73
C GLY A 680 3.84 20.89 -3.98
N ARG A 681 4.60 21.54 -4.87
CA ARG A 681 5.99 21.23 -5.23
C ARG A 681 6.74 22.52 -5.57
N ALA A 682 8.06 22.50 -5.66
CA ALA A 682 8.80 23.62 -6.21
C ALA A 682 8.48 23.79 -7.72
N VAL A 683 8.05 24.98 -8.11
CA VAL A 683 7.84 25.37 -9.52
C VAL A 683 8.99 26.30 -9.93
N LEU A 684 9.80 25.83 -10.88
CA LEU A 684 10.98 26.52 -11.37
C LEU A 684 10.71 27.16 -12.74
N HIS A 685 11.19 28.38 -12.91
CA HIS A 685 11.39 29.04 -14.20
C HIS A 685 12.89 29.10 -14.45
N VAL A 686 13.39 28.16 -15.25
CA VAL A 686 14.82 28.06 -15.56
C VAL A 686 15.20 29.18 -16.54
N ILE A 687 16.25 29.91 -16.22
CA ILE A 687 16.80 31.00 -17.04
C ILE A 687 17.77 30.42 -18.09
N GLY A 688 18.59 29.44 -17.68
CA GLY A 688 19.52 28.74 -18.57
C GLY A 688 20.65 28.07 -17.81
N LEU A 689 21.41 27.25 -18.54
CA LEU A 689 22.72 26.75 -18.13
C LEU A 689 23.78 27.75 -18.62
N ASN A 690 24.37 28.49 -17.68
CA ASN A 690 25.24 29.63 -17.98
C ASN A 690 26.60 29.50 -17.32
N ARG A 691 27.63 30.04 -17.99
CA ARG A 691 28.95 30.26 -17.40
C ARG A 691 28.93 31.44 -16.41
N LEU A 692 29.71 31.34 -15.34
CA LEU A 692 29.87 32.36 -14.28
C LEU A 692 30.44 33.69 -14.79
#